data_AF-A0A182EBX6-F1
#
_entry.id   AF-A0A182EBX6-F1
#
_cell.length_a   1.000
_cell.length_b   1.000
_cell.length_c   1.000
_cell.angle_alpha   90.00
_cell.angle_beta   90.00
_cell.angle_gamma   90.00
#
_symmetry.space_group_name_H-M   'P 1'
#
loop_
_entity.id
_entity.type
_entity.pdbx_description
1 polymer ?
#
loop_
_entity_poly.entity_id
_entity_poly.type
_entity_poly.pdbx_seq_one_letter_code
_entity_poly.pdbx_strand_id
1 'polypeptide(L)'
;IRHTKTSALRLRSGSHESLSSIGGASSIASSRISKYNFATPRSIQRPLIISSARGQEDLFKTIQESLKEKETHLEQMIRERDIERNEMASLSNRCELAEAKATQLETAKTLVDQQLEALKVMLDESEAKFKTADSTVNDLTVQLKEKKDALEDLTFRYDEETILNAEMAEKIAELERRTVVKENENADTSKVLINEMEQIKLQLEELKKQCSAFEQEKLSICTGMKNILSACKQDFTELIQLLSSNDTIGSVNENETAAINDDQDLSKQMETNMKKLSSLLDYNKAVKKAIQEKLESNKEEIRNLASQLETLKKSVNDQTIITSQKDDELAICQTNVDQLRNELEKVERSKEKLKETCDALEISNNVLLENFDHLNKKDTEMAEKMENERKEYDAEITKLKEELWRAQNDAIQIKEQLHEMEAEKAKLMELRESLENSNRELLMDKESLESQKIELGVELRQKELERETLNSFLAKKEMELASTKSKIDDLSGQVDRLRANLCEASSSDESLKKELESLREENKKEAEAHSVQAAQLQINNESLEKELLATRNNFQSLENIHSAMKNTLGKTESELQKLKEMFSSSQQELVAEQEKVAKLQQEIVSHVSAVEHLQRLQKEEAASHAQTQSKLQSENDTTQKKLHDLEVDKEILLKEKTELQKEHAKVAERYQALTQSLKDRVSLDSDYKEKKVEIEELMAEKEKQASDLTMTVAKLSEFEQERNALAVSLNRLEKERKDKDAEFSVLKNELINIKDENKNKEDIINSLEAEVVALKEVIASMNKSNNETSIVSVKKKLELEQLEKERNDKHAELNVLKTEMINLTNDNKNKDSIINSLEAEVTMSKKENESLCQRISKLMADLSALNANSANNDRITEKELDITTVNVTQNEQYEEEINTLREEKNQAISQINLLKLEILELSKKQAENEEMVSEAKQRSALFIDFEEEWKNKETAYMQEIQELKIAVGKTETDKIEEMKRDISFLNSIIAEQYKKEKDLKDQITILNSLPANEIMTELQRKTTQEVSLRLYCDICEVFDLHDTTDCPAQAMAVEDEAIHQKTKKAKPPARPYCEQCEEFEHDTSNCPKMQIEKPKSKDYTF
;
A
#
# COMPACT_ATOMS: atom_id res chain seq x y z
N ILE A 1 -42.43 -0.82 -45.65
CA ILE A 1 -43.56 -0.51 -46.57
C ILE A 1 -44.39 0.56 -45.87
N ARG A 2 -44.62 1.80 -46.32
CA ARG A 2 -44.32 2.59 -47.54
C ARG A 2 -43.47 3.80 -47.08
N HIS A 3 -42.29 4.14 -47.62
CA HIS A 3 -42.03 4.83 -48.90
C HIS A 3 -43.04 5.96 -49.19
N THR A 4 -42.75 7.20 -49.57
CA THR A 4 -41.58 7.99 -50.01
C THR A 4 -42.16 9.42 -50.20
N LYS A 5 -41.44 10.52 -50.05
CA LYS A 5 -40.65 11.11 -51.14
C LYS A 5 -39.70 12.17 -50.59
N THR A 6 -38.42 11.83 -50.63
CA THR A 6 -37.30 12.73 -50.83
C THR A 6 -37.28 13.27 -52.26
N SER A 7 -36.75 14.48 -52.43
CA SER A 7 -36.02 14.97 -53.60
C SER A 7 -35.19 16.17 -53.10
N ALA A 8 -33.89 16.37 -53.30
CA ALA A 8 -32.75 15.67 -53.89
C ALA A 8 -31.82 16.78 -54.42
N LEU A 9 -30.55 16.74 -53.98
CA LEU A 9 -29.34 17.19 -54.70
C LEU A 9 -28.97 18.70 -54.72
N ARG A 10 -27.84 19.02 -54.08
CA ARG A 10 -26.53 19.06 -54.77
C ARG A 10 -25.36 18.98 -53.79
N LEU A 11 -24.53 17.96 -54.01
CA LEU A 11 -23.15 17.82 -53.55
C LEU A 11 -22.19 18.62 -54.46
N ARG A 12 -21.20 19.27 -53.84
CA ARG A 12 -19.83 19.59 -54.32
C ARG A 12 -19.09 20.14 -53.08
N SER A 13 -18.22 19.40 -52.38
CA SER A 13 -16.85 18.95 -52.69
C SER A 13 -15.84 20.09 -52.96
N GLY A 14 -14.81 20.17 -52.09
CA GLY A 14 -13.57 20.97 -52.22
C GLY A 14 -13.49 22.11 -51.20
N SER A 15 -12.90 21.95 -50.00
CA SER A 15 -11.46 21.85 -49.64
C SER A 15 -10.71 23.20 -49.66
N HIS A 16 -9.85 23.40 -48.64
CA HIS A 16 -8.92 24.52 -48.40
C HIS A 16 -9.59 25.83 -47.93
N GLU A 17 -9.09 26.63 -47.00
CA GLU A 17 -7.98 26.64 -46.05
C GLU A 17 -8.14 27.99 -45.31
N SER A 18 -7.66 28.09 -44.08
CA SER A 18 -7.23 29.35 -43.44
C SER A 18 -8.29 30.44 -43.17
N LEU A 19 -8.67 30.60 -41.90
CA LEU A 19 -9.00 31.92 -41.35
C LEU A 19 -8.20 32.12 -40.05
N SER A 20 -7.05 32.76 -40.21
CA SER A 20 -6.40 33.54 -39.16
C SER A 20 -6.23 34.97 -39.66
N SER A 21 -6.45 35.90 -38.74
CA SER A 21 -6.04 37.32 -38.72
C SER A 21 -6.99 38.40 -39.24
N ILE A 22 -7.19 39.35 -38.30
CA ILE A 22 -7.33 40.81 -38.45
C ILE A 22 -8.71 41.26 -38.95
N GLY A 23 -9.49 42.04 -38.19
CA GLY A 23 -9.13 43.20 -37.38
C GLY A 23 -9.43 44.46 -38.20
N GLY A 24 -10.35 45.32 -37.74
CA GLY A 24 -10.58 46.60 -38.41
C GLY A 24 -11.96 47.21 -38.21
N ALA A 25 -11.99 48.25 -37.39
CA ALA A 25 -13.10 49.16 -37.15
C ALA A 25 -13.70 49.79 -38.43
N SER A 26 -15.02 50.05 -38.42
CA SER A 26 -15.60 51.41 -38.46
C SER A 26 -17.00 51.47 -39.06
N SER A 27 -17.81 52.32 -38.45
CA SER A 27 -19.17 52.73 -38.81
C SER A 27 -19.25 53.55 -40.11
N ILE A 28 -20.45 53.64 -40.71
CA ILE A 28 -21.15 54.87 -41.19
C ILE A 28 -22.09 54.59 -42.39
N ALA A 29 -23.38 54.88 -42.14
CA ALA A 29 -24.42 55.54 -42.95
C ALA A 29 -24.80 55.14 -44.40
N SER A 30 -26.13 55.22 -44.58
CA SER A 30 -26.90 55.85 -45.68
C SER A 30 -27.41 55.02 -46.87
N SER A 31 -28.73 54.80 -46.82
CA SER A 31 -29.70 55.30 -47.79
C SER A 31 -29.47 55.04 -49.28
N ARG A 32 -30.22 54.08 -49.85
CA ARG A 32 -30.77 54.22 -51.22
C ARG A 32 -32.20 53.67 -51.34
N ILE A 33 -33.06 54.59 -51.75
CA ILE A 33 -34.40 54.42 -52.30
C ILE A 33 -34.28 53.94 -53.77
N SER A 34 -35.10 52.98 -54.19
CA SER A 34 -35.63 52.86 -55.57
C SER A 34 -36.94 52.04 -55.54
N LYS A 35 -38.12 52.66 -55.50
CA LYS A 35 -38.99 53.00 -56.64
C LYS A 35 -39.16 51.89 -57.69
N TYR A 36 -40.35 51.27 -57.69
CA TYR A 36 -41.10 50.94 -58.90
C TYR A 36 -42.60 51.19 -58.63
N ASN A 37 -43.18 52.08 -59.43
CA ASN A 37 -44.61 52.34 -59.61
C ASN A 37 -44.98 51.88 -61.02
N PHE A 38 -46.20 51.35 -61.23
CA PHE A 38 -47.15 51.66 -62.32
C PHE A 38 -48.43 50.82 -62.08
N ALA A 39 -49.54 51.43 -61.62
CA ALA A 39 -50.71 51.90 -62.41
C ALA A 39 -51.58 50.74 -62.95
N THR A 40 -52.90 50.67 -62.76
CA THR A 40 -53.92 51.63 -63.25
C THR A 40 -55.30 51.54 -62.55
N PRO A 41 -56.22 52.51 -62.76
CA PRO A 41 -57.34 52.87 -61.88
C PRO A 41 -58.76 52.70 -62.47
N ARG A 42 -59.78 52.74 -61.60
CA ARG A 42 -61.20 53.18 -61.77
C ARG A 42 -61.89 52.92 -60.41
N SER A 43 -62.76 53.73 -59.82
CA SER A 43 -63.80 54.63 -60.33
C SER A 43 -64.22 55.62 -59.22
N ILE A 44 -64.76 56.74 -59.68
CA ILE A 44 -65.27 57.94 -58.99
C ILE A 44 -66.41 57.63 -57.99
N GLN A 45 -66.37 58.27 -56.80
CA GLN A 45 -67.59 58.77 -56.16
C GLN A 45 -67.32 60.08 -55.39
N ARG A 46 -68.33 60.96 -55.45
CA ARG A 46 -68.33 62.42 -55.22
C ARG A 46 -68.04 62.84 -53.76
N PRO A 47 -67.61 64.10 -53.51
CA PRO A 47 -67.42 64.62 -52.17
C PRO A 47 -68.78 64.84 -51.48
N LEU A 48 -69.02 64.14 -50.37
CA LEU A 48 -70.16 64.40 -49.50
C LEU A 48 -69.80 65.58 -48.59
N ILE A 49 -70.30 66.77 -48.92
CA ILE A 49 -70.30 67.91 -48.00
C ILE A 49 -71.38 67.62 -46.95
N ILE A 50 -70.96 67.23 -45.74
CA ILE A 50 -71.87 67.07 -44.59
C ILE A 50 -71.91 68.38 -43.81
N SER A 51 -72.93 69.20 -44.09
CA SER A 51 -73.17 70.50 -43.46
C SER A 51 -73.84 70.39 -42.08
N SER A 52 -73.39 69.48 -41.21
CA SER A 52 -73.90 69.35 -39.84
C SER A 52 -72.79 68.95 -38.88
N ALA A 53 -72.59 69.74 -37.82
CA ALA A 53 -71.53 69.57 -36.83
C ALA A 53 -71.50 68.16 -36.21
N ARG A 54 -72.65 67.49 -36.07
CA ARG A 54 -72.72 66.12 -35.53
C ARG A 54 -72.11 65.05 -36.44
N GLY A 55 -72.24 65.19 -37.76
CA GLY A 55 -71.71 64.18 -38.70
C GLY A 55 -70.19 64.25 -38.91
N GLN A 56 -69.58 65.42 -38.68
CA GLN A 56 -68.11 65.56 -38.65
C GLN A 56 -67.53 65.01 -37.35
N GLU A 57 -68.24 65.15 -36.24
CA GLU A 57 -67.82 64.65 -34.92
C GLU A 57 -67.83 63.11 -34.87
N ASP A 58 -68.84 62.46 -35.46
CA ASP A 58 -68.88 61.00 -35.60
C ASP A 58 -67.77 60.48 -36.53
N LEU A 59 -67.48 61.15 -37.66
CA LEU A 59 -66.37 60.77 -38.54
C LEU A 59 -65.01 60.96 -37.85
N PHE A 60 -64.82 62.04 -37.10
CA PHE A 60 -63.61 62.28 -36.33
C PHE A 60 -63.44 61.23 -35.24
N LYS A 61 -64.53 60.83 -34.57
CA LYS A 61 -64.56 59.76 -33.58
C LYS A 61 -64.20 58.41 -34.18
N THR A 62 -64.77 58.04 -35.34
CA THR A 62 -64.41 56.79 -36.03
C THR A 62 -62.94 56.78 -36.48
N ILE A 63 -62.41 57.91 -36.97
CA ILE A 63 -60.99 58.03 -37.33
C ILE A 63 -60.09 57.94 -36.08
N GLN A 64 -60.50 58.57 -34.98
CA GLN A 64 -59.77 58.51 -33.71
C GLN A 64 -59.79 57.11 -33.09
N GLU A 65 -60.92 56.41 -33.17
CA GLU A 65 -61.06 55.01 -32.75
C GLU A 65 -60.20 54.09 -33.62
N SER A 66 -60.19 54.27 -34.94
CA SER A 66 -59.31 53.50 -35.84
C SER A 66 -57.82 53.80 -35.63
N LEU A 67 -57.47 55.04 -35.28
CA LEU A 67 -56.10 55.42 -34.92
C LEU A 67 -55.68 54.77 -33.60
N LYS A 68 -56.54 54.81 -32.57
CA LYS A 68 -56.30 54.13 -31.29
C LYS A 68 -56.16 52.63 -31.47
N GLU A 69 -57.01 52.02 -32.29
CA GLU A 69 -56.92 50.58 -32.60
C GLU A 69 -55.58 50.24 -33.27
N LYS A 70 -55.14 51.03 -34.25
CA LYS A 70 -53.81 50.86 -34.87
C LYS A 70 -52.66 51.09 -33.92
N GLU A 71 -52.78 52.04 -33.00
CA GLU A 71 -51.80 52.30 -31.95
C GLU A 71 -51.70 51.09 -30.99
N THR A 72 -52.84 50.54 -30.55
CA THR A 72 -52.85 49.32 -29.72
C THR A 72 -52.28 48.09 -30.45
N HIS A 73 -52.53 47.96 -31.75
CA HIS A 73 -51.95 46.88 -32.57
C HIS A 73 -50.43 47.07 -32.76
N LEU A 74 -49.94 48.30 -32.92
CA LEU A 74 -48.51 48.60 -32.96
C LEU A 74 -47.83 48.26 -31.63
N GLU A 75 -48.44 48.64 -30.50
CA GLU A 75 -47.95 48.27 -29.17
C GLU A 75 -47.95 46.76 -28.93
N GLN A 76 -48.95 46.04 -29.47
CA GLN A 76 -48.97 44.58 -29.42
C GLN A 76 -47.83 43.97 -30.24
N MET A 77 -47.63 44.40 -31.50
CA MET A 77 -46.53 43.90 -32.33
C MET A 77 -45.14 44.22 -31.74
N ILE A 78 -44.98 45.37 -31.08
CA ILE A 78 -43.73 45.70 -30.40
C ILE A 78 -43.50 44.73 -29.23
N ARG A 79 -44.53 44.46 -28.41
CA ARG A 79 -44.44 43.49 -27.32
C ARG A 79 -44.13 42.07 -27.81
N GLU A 80 -44.81 41.61 -28.85
CA GLU A 80 -44.56 40.29 -29.45
C GLU A 80 -43.12 40.18 -29.97
N ARG A 81 -42.62 41.22 -30.66
CA ARG A 81 -41.24 41.26 -31.14
C ARG A 81 -40.21 41.31 -29.99
N ASP A 82 -40.51 42.00 -28.91
CA ASP A 82 -39.61 42.05 -27.75
C ASP A 82 -39.59 40.71 -26.99
N ILE A 83 -40.73 40.01 -26.93
CA ILE A 83 -40.79 38.62 -26.45
C ILE A 83 -39.95 37.71 -27.34
N GLU A 84 -40.12 37.76 -28.66
CA GLU A 84 -39.33 36.98 -29.62
C GLU A 84 -37.83 37.26 -29.50
N ARG A 85 -37.42 38.52 -29.31
CA ARG A 85 -36.01 38.88 -29.08
C ARG A 85 -35.47 38.27 -27.79
N ASN A 86 -36.24 38.31 -26.71
CA ASN A 86 -35.84 37.72 -25.43
C ASN A 86 -35.75 36.20 -25.52
N GLU A 87 -36.68 35.55 -26.21
CA GLU A 87 -36.65 34.11 -26.48
C GLU A 87 -35.44 33.73 -27.34
N MET A 88 -35.15 34.51 -28.39
CA MET A 88 -33.97 34.30 -29.24
C MET A 88 -32.66 34.50 -28.47
N ALA A 89 -32.58 35.50 -27.58
CA ALA A 89 -31.42 35.69 -26.72
C ALA A 89 -31.25 34.53 -25.72
N SER A 90 -32.35 34.03 -25.15
CA SER A 90 -32.33 32.84 -24.29
C SER A 90 -31.88 31.58 -25.03
N LEU A 91 -32.38 31.37 -26.25
CA LEU A 91 -31.97 30.25 -27.10
C LEU A 91 -30.49 30.36 -27.51
N SER A 92 -30.00 31.56 -27.84
CA SER A 92 -28.58 31.81 -28.14
C SER A 92 -27.69 31.42 -26.97
N ASN A 93 -28.02 31.88 -25.75
CA ASN A 93 -27.27 31.53 -24.55
C ASN A 93 -27.29 30.02 -24.26
N ARG A 94 -28.43 29.35 -24.52
CA ARG A 94 -28.53 27.89 -24.37
C ARG A 94 -27.70 27.14 -25.41
N CYS A 95 -27.63 27.62 -26.64
CA CYS A 95 -26.76 27.08 -27.68
C CYS A 95 -25.28 27.28 -27.32
N GLU A 96 -24.87 28.47 -26.90
CA GLU A 96 -23.49 28.74 -26.47
C GLU A 96 -23.07 27.86 -25.29
N LEU A 97 -23.96 27.69 -24.30
CA LEU A 97 -23.71 26.78 -23.17
C LEU A 97 -23.63 25.31 -23.61
N ALA A 98 -24.45 24.89 -24.57
CA ALA A 98 -24.42 23.54 -25.12
C ALA A 98 -23.15 23.28 -25.92
N GLU A 99 -22.68 24.26 -26.71
CA GLU A 99 -21.41 24.20 -27.44
C GLU A 99 -20.22 24.17 -26.48
N ALA A 100 -20.22 25.00 -25.44
CA ALA A 100 -19.20 24.97 -24.39
C ALA A 100 -19.15 23.60 -23.69
N LYS A 101 -20.30 23.00 -23.36
CA LYS A 101 -20.35 21.64 -22.79
C LYS A 101 -19.89 20.57 -23.78
N ALA A 102 -20.25 20.69 -25.05
CA ALA A 102 -19.81 19.75 -26.08
C ALA A 102 -18.28 19.79 -26.25
N THR A 103 -17.67 20.98 -26.28
CA THR A 103 -16.21 21.11 -26.34
C THR A 103 -15.51 20.56 -25.09
N GLN A 104 -16.06 20.79 -23.90
CA GLN A 104 -15.54 20.20 -22.66
C GLN A 104 -15.61 18.67 -22.69
N LEU A 105 -16.73 18.09 -23.14
CA LEU A 105 -16.87 16.64 -23.29
C LEU A 105 -15.92 16.07 -24.35
N GLU A 106 -15.70 16.77 -25.46
CA GLU A 106 -14.72 16.37 -26.48
C GLU A 106 -13.31 16.35 -25.89
N THR A 107 -12.91 17.36 -25.12
CA THR A 107 -11.60 17.39 -24.46
C THR A 107 -11.45 16.30 -23.40
N ALA A 108 -12.47 16.05 -22.58
CA ALA A 108 -12.47 14.97 -21.61
C ALA A 108 -12.37 13.59 -22.30
N LYS A 109 -13.08 13.40 -23.41
CA LYS A 109 -12.99 12.19 -24.23
C LYS A 109 -11.57 11.99 -24.78
N THR A 110 -10.95 13.03 -25.34
CA THR A 110 -9.56 12.91 -25.84
C THR A 110 -8.56 12.57 -24.75
N LEU A 111 -8.77 13.05 -23.51
CA LEU A 111 -7.92 12.71 -22.37
C LEU A 111 -8.11 11.24 -21.95
N VAL A 112 -9.37 10.77 -21.90
CA VAL A 112 -9.67 9.36 -21.62
C VAL A 112 -9.11 8.44 -22.70
N ASP A 113 -9.21 8.82 -23.97
CA ASP A 113 -8.62 8.06 -25.09
C ASP A 113 -7.08 7.99 -24.96
N GLN A 114 -6.41 9.07 -24.55
CA GLN A 114 -4.98 9.06 -24.27
C GLN A 114 -4.60 8.16 -23.08
N GLN A 115 -5.39 8.18 -22.01
CA GLN A 115 -5.18 7.31 -20.85
C GLN A 115 -5.40 5.83 -21.19
N LEU A 116 -6.41 5.52 -22.00
CA LEU A 116 -6.67 4.15 -22.49
C LEU A 116 -5.53 3.65 -23.37
N GLU A 117 -4.98 4.48 -24.26
CA GLU A 117 -3.84 4.08 -25.09
C GLU A 117 -2.58 3.86 -24.23
N ALA A 118 -2.34 4.69 -23.21
CA ALA A 118 -1.23 4.48 -22.27
C ALA A 118 -1.39 3.19 -21.45
N LEU A 119 -2.59 2.89 -20.96
CA LEU A 119 -2.89 1.64 -20.27
C LEU A 119 -2.71 0.42 -21.18
N LYS A 120 -3.08 0.54 -22.45
CA LYS A 120 -2.91 -0.51 -23.45
C LYS A 120 -1.44 -0.81 -23.72
N VAL A 121 -0.59 0.22 -23.85
CA VAL A 121 0.86 0.04 -23.99
C VAL A 121 1.45 -0.65 -22.77
N MET A 122 1.07 -0.26 -21.55
CA MET A 122 1.53 -0.92 -20.33
C MET A 122 1.07 -2.38 -20.24
N LEU A 123 -0.16 -2.68 -20.71
CA LEU A 123 -0.67 -4.05 -20.77
C LEU A 123 0.13 -4.90 -21.76
N ASP A 124 0.41 -4.37 -22.95
CA ASP A 124 1.20 -5.05 -23.98
C ASP A 124 2.64 -5.32 -23.48
N GLU A 125 3.25 -4.36 -22.78
CA GLU A 125 4.57 -4.54 -22.14
C GLU A 125 4.55 -5.60 -21.02
N SER A 126 3.48 -5.63 -20.23
CA SER A 126 3.28 -6.61 -19.16
C SER A 126 3.06 -8.01 -19.74
N GLU A 127 2.31 -8.13 -20.84
CA GLU A 127 2.09 -9.38 -21.56
C GLU A 127 3.39 -9.89 -22.20
N ALA A 128 4.22 -9.00 -22.74
CA ALA A 128 5.53 -9.37 -23.26
C ALA A 128 6.46 -9.91 -22.16
N LYS A 129 6.51 -9.23 -21.00
CA LYS A 129 7.26 -9.71 -19.82
C LYS A 129 6.74 -11.06 -19.34
N PHE A 130 5.42 -11.25 -19.29
CA PHE A 130 4.81 -12.52 -18.93
C PHE A 130 5.20 -13.64 -19.90
N LYS A 131 5.16 -13.42 -21.22
CA LYS A 131 5.60 -14.40 -22.23
C LYS A 131 7.07 -14.77 -22.06
N THR A 132 7.94 -13.81 -21.75
CA THR A 132 9.35 -14.12 -21.46
C THR A 132 9.51 -14.95 -20.19
N ALA A 133 8.81 -14.61 -19.11
CA ALA A 133 8.84 -15.39 -17.87
C ALA A 133 8.31 -16.82 -18.10
N ASP A 134 7.19 -16.97 -18.82
CA ASP A 134 6.61 -18.27 -19.15
C ASP A 134 7.57 -19.13 -20.00
N SER A 135 8.27 -18.53 -20.97
CA SER A 135 9.31 -19.23 -21.73
C SER A 135 10.46 -19.71 -20.85
N THR A 136 10.91 -18.90 -19.88
CA THR A 136 11.98 -19.31 -18.95
C THR A 136 11.52 -20.40 -17.99
N VAL A 137 10.27 -20.36 -17.52
CA VAL A 137 9.69 -21.42 -16.68
C VAL A 137 9.60 -22.73 -17.46
N ASN A 138 9.18 -22.67 -18.73
CA ASN A 138 9.14 -23.84 -19.60
C ASN A 138 10.54 -24.42 -19.83
N ASP A 139 11.54 -23.59 -20.13
CA ASP A 139 12.94 -24.03 -20.29
C ASP A 139 13.50 -24.67 -19.01
N LEU A 140 13.26 -24.06 -17.85
CA LEU A 140 13.66 -24.62 -16.55
C LEU A 140 12.94 -25.94 -16.25
N THR A 141 11.67 -26.06 -16.63
CA THR A 141 10.89 -27.30 -16.49
C THR A 141 11.44 -28.41 -17.37
N VAL A 142 11.83 -28.09 -18.60
CA VAL A 142 12.51 -29.02 -19.51
C VAL A 142 13.85 -29.47 -18.93
N GLN A 143 14.68 -28.54 -18.45
CA GLN A 143 15.96 -28.87 -17.82
C GLN A 143 15.77 -29.75 -16.57
N LEU A 144 14.76 -29.48 -15.75
CA LEU A 144 14.45 -30.28 -14.57
C LEU A 144 14.01 -31.70 -14.98
N LYS A 145 13.21 -31.83 -16.04
CA LYS A 145 12.83 -33.13 -16.60
C LYS A 145 14.04 -33.90 -17.14
N GLU A 146 14.90 -33.27 -17.91
CA GLU A 146 16.13 -33.90 -18.43
C GLU A 146 17.05 -34.36 -17.30
N LYS A 147 17.19 -33.57 -16.23
CA LYS A 147 17.96 -33.97 -15.05
C LYS A 147 17.32 -35.11 -14.28
N LYS A 148 15.98 -35.15 -14.22
CA LYS A 148 15.23 -36.24 -13.61
C LYS A 148 15.39 -37.53 -14.41
N ASP A 149 15.23 -37.47 -15.73
CA ASP A 149 15.42 -38.62 -16.64
C ASP A 149 16.87 -39.14 -16.57
N ALA A 150 17.87 -38.26 -16.47
CA ALA A 150 19.26 -38.64 -16.27
C ALA A 150 19.52 -39.30 -14.89
N LEU A 151 18.82 -38.87 -13.84
CA LEU A 151 18.87 -39.48 -12.51
C LEU A 151 18.23 -40.87 -12.49
N GLU A 152 17.11 -41.02 -13.19
CA GLU A 152 16.43 -42.29 -13.39
C GLU A 152 17.31 -43.28 -14.16
N ASP A 153 17.99 -42.83 -15.23
CA ASP A 153 18.98 -43.65 -15.96
C ASP A 153 20.16 -44.06 -15.06
N LEU A 154 20.69 -43.13 -14.26
CA LEU A 154 21.77 -43.43 -13.31
C LEU A 154 21.34 -44.45 -12.25
N THR A 155 20.10 -44.34 -11.77
CA THR A 155 19.52 -45.27 -10.80
C THR A 155 19.31 -46.64 -11.44
N PHE A 156 18.81 -46.70 -12.67
CA PHE A 156 18.67 -47.96 -13.41
C PHE A 156 20.03 -48.64 -13.62
N ARG A 157 21.07 -47.88 -13.99
CA ARG A 157 22.44 -48.43 -14.14
C ARG A 157 23.02 -48.91 -12.81
N TYR A 158 22.77 -48.19 -11.73
CA TYR A 158 23.17 -48.60 -10.39
C TYR A 158 22.45 -49.89 -9.96
N ASP A 159 21.15 -50.01 -10.24
CA ASP A 159 20.37 -51.20 -9.94
C ASP A 159 20.85 -52.40 -10.80
N GLU A 160 21.13 -52.19 -12.08
CA GLU A 160 21.69 -53.20 -12.97
C GLU A 160 23.07 -53.69 -12.50
N GLU A 161 23.96 -52.77 -12.12
CA GLU A 161 25.27 -53.11 -11.55
C GLU A 161 25.12 -53.85 -10.20
N THR A 162 24.14 -53.45 -9.38
CA THR A 162 23.83 -54.12 -8.12
C THR A 162 23.32 -55.55 -8.34
N ILE A 163 22.46 -55.76 -9.33
CA ILE A 163 21.98 -57.10 -9.72
C ILE A 163 23.14 -57.95 -10.25
N LEU A 164 23.96 -57.42 -11.15
CA LEU A 164 25.14 -58.13 -11.68
C LEU A 164 26.12 -58.52 -10.57
N ASN A 165 26.36 -57.63 -9.61
CA ASN A 165 27.19 -57.92 -8.45
C ASN A 165 26.58 -59.00 -7.56
N ALA A 166 25.25 -59.01 -7.38
CA ALA A 166 24.56 -60.06 -6.64
C ALA A 166 24.64 -61.42 -7.36
N GLU A 167 24.46 -61.45 -8.69
CA GLU A 167 24.60 -62.68 -9.50
C GLU A 167 26.04 -63.21 -9.48
N MET A 168 27.04 -62.32 -9.55
CA MET A 168 28.45 -62.67 -9.42
C MET A 168 28.75 -63.26 -8.03
N ALA A 169 28.21 -62.66 -6.97
CA ALA A 169 28.33 -63.17 -5.61
C ALA A 169 27.68 -64.55 -5.43
N GLU A 170 26.52 -64.78 -6.07
CA GLU A 170 25.85 -66.08 -6.06
C GLU A 170 26.68 -67.15 -6.80
N LYS A 171 27.23 -66.83 -7.97
CA LYS A 171 28.15 -67.72 -8.71
C LYS A 171 29.40 -68.06 -7.89
N ILE A 172 29.97 -67.08 -7.18
CA ILE A 172 31.12 -67.30 -6.29
C ILE A 172 30.71 -68.26 -5.16
N ALA A 173 29.57 -68.02 -4.50
CA ALA A 173 29.08 -68.90 -3.44
C ALA A 173 28.75 -70.33 -3.93
N GLU A 174 28.32 -70.47 -5.17
CA GLU A 174 28.08 -71.78 -5.79
C GLU A 174 29.37 -72.51 -6.14
N LEU A 175 30.40 -71.80 -6.62
CA LEU A 175 31.73 -72.36 -6.81
C LEU A 175 32.36 -72.79 -5.48
N GLU A 176 32.20 -72.00 -4.41
CA GLU A 176 32.65 -72.34 -3.07
C GLU A 176 31.95 -73.59 -2.52
N ARG A 177 30.64 -73.73 -2.71
CA ARG A 177 29.92 -74.98 -2.38
C ARG A 177 30.47 -76.17 -3.15
N ARG A 178 30.87 -75.98 -4.41
CA ARG A 178 31.44 -77.04 -5.25
C ARG A 178 32.88 -77.40 -4.85
N THR A 179 33.67 -76.47 -4.30
CA THR A 179 35.01 -76.76 -3.77
C THR A 179 34.97 -77.44 -2.41
N VAL A 180 34.05 -77.07 -1.52
CA VAL A 180 33.88 -77.73 -0.21
C VAL A 180 33.48 -79.21 -0.34
N VAL A 181 32.66 -79.57 -1.35
CA VAL A 181 32.35 -80.98 -1.64
C VAL A 181 33.59 -81.74 -2.11
N LYS A 182 34.50 -81.12 -2.86
CA LYS A 182 35.78 -81.72 -3.29
C LYS A 182 36.83 -81.79 -2.17
N GLU A 183 36.82 -80.84 -1.23
CA GLU A 183 37.72 -80.85 -0.07
C GLU A 183 37.38 -81.97 0.94
N ASN A 184 36.10 -82.31 1.09
CA ASN A 184 35.68 -83.44 1.93
C ASN A 184 36.13 -84.81 1.37
N GLU A 185 36.27 -84.97 0.05
CA GLU A 185 36.85 -86.19 -0.55
C GLU A 185 38.38 -86.27 -0.34
N ASN A 186 39.07 -85.13 -0.27
CA ASN A 186 40.53 -85.07 -0.05
C ASN A 186 40.93 -85.16 1.43
N ALA A 187 40.05 -84.80 2.37
CA ALA A 187 40.33 -84.85 3.81
C ALA A 187 40.61 -86.27 4.35
N ASP A 188 40.01 -87.31 3.74
CA ASP A 188 40.29 -88.70 4.11
C ASP A 188 41.67 -89.19 3.61
N THR A 189 42.20 -88.62 2.53
CA THR A 189 43.56 -88.94 2.05
C THR A 189 44.66 -88.28 2.88
N SER A 190 44.41 -87.07 3.40
CA SER A 190 45.42 -86.32 4.16
C SER A 190 45.65 -86.88 5.58
N LYS A 191 44.65 -87.55 6.18
CA LYS A 191 44.82 -88.24 7.48
C LYS A 191 45.68 -89.50 7.38
N VAL A 192 45.68 -90.19 6.24
CA VAL A 192 46.52 -91.37 6.00
C VAL A 192 48.00 -90.97 5.87
N LEU A 193 48.29 -89.88 5.16
CA LEU A 193 49.65 -89.39 4.95
C LEU A 193 50.32 -88.87 6.24
N ILE A 194 49.55 -88.30 7.17
CA ILE A 194 50.09 -87.81 8.46
C ILE A 194 50.52 -88.99 9.36
N ASN A 195 49.75 -90.08 9.39
CA ASN A 195 50.12 -91.29 10.13
C ASN A 195 51.35 -92.00 9.53
N GLU A 196 51.51 -91.98 8.20
CA GLU A 196 52.71 -92.51 7.53
C GLU A 196 53.96 -91.65 7.82
N MET A 197 53.82 -90.31 7.87
CA MET A 197 54.92 -89.42 8.24
C MET A 197 55.40 -89.61 9.69
N GLU A 198 54.51 -89.90 10.64
CA GLU A 198 54.91 -90.18 12.03
C GLU A 198 55.65 -91.52 12.17
N GLN A 199 55.30 -92.54 11.37
CA GLN A 199 56.07 -93.79 11.33
C GLN A 199 57.48 -93.60 10.75
N ILE A 200 57.62 -92.79 9.69
CA ILE A 200 58.92 -92.49 9.08
C ILE A 200 59.82 -91.71 10.05
N LYS A 201 59.23 -90.82 10.87
CA LYS A 201 59.95 -90.05 11.88
C LYS A 201 60.52 -90.94 12.99
N LEU A 202 59.77 -91.95 13.43
CA LEU A 202 60.24 -92.96 14.39
C LEU A 202 61.36 -93.85 13.81
N GLN A 203 61.29 -94.21 12.53
CA GLN A 203 62.36 -94.96 11.84
C GLN A 203 63.65 -94.15 11.68
N LEU A 204 63.54 -92.83 11.43
CA LEU A 204 64.69 -91.93 11.34
C LEU A 204 65.41 -91.76 12.68
N GLU A 205 64.69 -91.69 13.79
CA GLU A 205 65.26 -91.60 15.14
C GLU A 205 66.02 -92.90 15.52
N GLU A 206 65.49 -94.05 15.11
CA GLU A 206 66.15 -95.36 15.28
C GLU A 206 67.44 -95.47 14.43
N LEU A 207 67.39 -95.04 13.17
CA LEU A 207 68.57 -94.97 12.29
C LEU A 207 69.64 -94.00 12.83
N LYS A 208 69.22 -92.90 13.46
CA LYS A 208 70.14 -91.95 14.12
C LYS A 208 70.86 -92.57 15.31
N LYS A 209 70.14 -93.38 16.10
CA LYS A 209 70.72 -94.19 17.18
C LYS A 209 71.74 -95.19 16.65
N GLN A 210 71.42 -95.88 15.55
CA GLN A 210 72.35 -96.80 14.89
C GLN A 210 73.59 -96.09 14.31
N CYS A 211 73.44 -94.89 13.75
CA CYS A 211 74.58 -94.07 13.30
C CYS A 211 75.48 -93.65 14.47
N SER A 212 74.91 -93.26 15.61
CA SER A 212 75.68 -92.89 16.80
C SER A 212 76.44 -94.08 17.42
N ALA A 213 75.88 -95.29 17.32
CA ALA A 213 76.55 -96.53 17.73
C ALA A 213 77.72 -96.86 16.78
N PHE A 214 77.53 -96.69 15.47
CA PHE A 214 78.59 -96.86 14.47
C PHE A 214 79.70 -95.81 14.62
N GLU A 215 79.36 -94.60 15.07
CA GLU A 215 80.32 -93.53 15.32
C GLU A 215 81.13 -93.76 16.61
N GLN A 216 80.52 -94.35 17.65
CA GLN A 216 81.25 -94.89 18.81
C GLN A 216 82.15 -96.07 18.44
N GLU A 217 81.72 -96.95 17.54
CA GLU A 217 82.54 -98.06 17.04
C GLU A 217 83.72 -97.55 16.18
N LYS A 218 83.49 -96.51 15.35
CA LYS A 218 84.55 -95.78 14.63
C LYS A 218 85.55 -95.10 15.58
N LEU A 219 85.07 -94.49 16.67
CA LEU A 219 85.95 -93.94 17.72
C LEU A 219 86.73 -95.06 18.45
N SER A 220 86.12 -96.22 18.71
CA SER A 220 86.79 -97.40 19.25
C SER A 220 87.89 -97.91 18.30
N ILE A 221 87.62 -97.97 16.99
CA ILE A 221 88.60 -98.33 15.95
C ILE A 221 89.72 -97.28 15.85
N CYS A 222 89.41 -95.98 15.92
CA CYS A 222 90.41 -94.92 15.96
C CYS A 222 91.27 -94.98 17.24
N THR A 223 90.70 -95.43 18.36
CA THR A 223 91.44 -95.66 19.61
C THR A 223 92.32 -96.91 19.49
N GLY A 224 91.84 -97.96 18.82
CA GLY A 224 92.62 -99.13 18.42
C GLY A 224 93.79 -98.79 17.48
N MET A 225 93.57 -97.96 16.46
CA MET A 225 94.64 -97.44 15.59
C MET A 225 95.63 -96.55 16.34
N LYS A 226 95.16 -95.74 17.31
CA LYS A 226 96.04 -94.93 18.17
C LYS A 226 96.91 -95.80 19.09
N ASN A 227 96.36 -96.93 19.57
CA ASN A 227 97.09 -97.91 20.36
C ASN A 227 98.07 -98.74 19.50
N ILE A 228 97.74 -99.02 18.24
CA ILE A 228 98.68 -99.63 17.27
C ILE A 228 99.79 -98.62 16.88
N LEU A 229 99.47 -97.33 16.75
CA LEU A 229 100.45 -96.27 16.48
C LEU A 229 101.35 -95.99 17.70
N SER A 230 100.84 -96.15 18.93
CA SER A 230 101.66 -96.11 20.14
C SER A 230 102.52 -97.37 20.28
N ALA A 231 102.00 -98.55 19.90
CA ALA A 231 102.79 -99.78 19.81
C ALA A 231 103.91 -99.66 18.75
N CYS A 232 103.62 -99.12 17.56
CA CYS A 232 104.66 -98.81 16.55
C CYS A 232 105.65 -97.74 17.02
N LYS A 233 105.24 -96.74 17.82
CA LYS A 233 106.19 -95.79 18.45
C LYS A 233 107.03 -96.46 19.53
N GLN A 234 106.49 -97.42 20.27
CA GLN A 234 107.21 -98.22 21.25
C GLN A 234 108.18 -99.18 20.57
N ASP A 235 107.80 -99.81 19.46
CA ASP A 235 108.66 -100.60 18.58
C ASP A 235 109.75 -99.76 17.92
N PHE A 236 109.49 -98.50 17.51
CA PHE A 236 110.51 -97.57 17.01
C PHE A 236 111.46 -97.06 18.11
N THR A 237 110.99 -96.97 19.36
CA THR A 237 111.84 -96.60 20.50
C THR A 237 112.68 -97.80 20.98
N GLU A 238 112.15 -99.03 20.85
CA GLU A 238 112.88 -100.29 21.05
C GLU A 238 113.85 -100.62 19.89
N LEU A 239 113.60 -100.16 18.65
CA LEU A 239 114.54 -100.26 17.52
C LEU A 239 115.75 -99.29 17.64
N ILE A 240 115.56 -98.13 18.27
CA ILE A 240 116.66 -97.17 18.57
C ILE A 240 117.47 -97.61 19.80
N GLN A 241 116.87 -98.40 20.71
CA GLN A 241 117.54 -98.98 21.87
C GLN A 241 118.24 -100.33 21.58
N LEU A 242 118.07 -100.88 20.36
CA LEU A 242 118.79 -102.04 19.82
C LEU A 242 119.87 -101.69 18.78
N LEU A 243 120.15 -100.39 18.56
CA LEU A 243 121.24 -99.90 17.69
C LEU A 243 122.19 -98.90 18.39
N SER A 244 122.41 -99.08 19.69
CA SER A 244 123.43 -98.34 20.45
C SER A 244 123.92 -99.16 21.65
N SER A 245 124.63 -100.26 21.39
CA SER A 245 125.84 -100.66 22.14
C SER A 245 126.47 -101.90 21.50
N ASN A 246 127.78 -101.77 21.24
CA ASN A 246 128.83 -102.79 21.33
C ASN A 246 129.41 -103.47 20.07
N ASP A 247 130.73 -103.19 19.92
CA ASP A 247 131.81 -104.18 19.84
C ASP A 247 132.18 -104.73 18.44
N THR A 248 133.44 -105.02 18.07
CA THR A 248 134.74 -105.14 18.77
C THR A 248 135.85 -105.47 17.73
N ILE A 249 137.09 -105.61 18.24
CA ILE A 249 138.15 -106.61 17.89
C ILE A 249 139.44 -105.90 17.42
N GLY A 250 140.59 -105.95 18.08
CA GLY A 250 141.07 -106.78 19.20
C GLY A 250 142.23 -107.69 18.78
N SER A 251 143.43 -107.49 19.36
CA SER A 251 144.33 -108.52 19.95
C SER A 251 145.69 -107.86 20.34
N VAL A 252 146.07 -107.72 21.63
CA VAL A 252 146.61 -108.71 22.62
C VAL A 252 148.10 -108.98 22.32
N ASN A 253 149.08 -108.45 23.06
CA ASN A 253 149.63 -108.71 24.43
C ASN A 253 151.07 -109.23 24.27
N GLU A 254 152.03 -108.78 25.10
CA GLU A 254 152.61 -109.52 26.24
C GLU A 254 153.92 -108.87 26.74
N ASN A 255 154.24 -109.14 28.00
CA ASN A 255 155.15 -108.39 28.87
C ASN A 255 156.64 -108.82 28.78
N GLU A 256 157.46 -107.90 29.30
CA GLU A 256 158.58 -108.11 30.24
C GLU A 256 160.05 -108.33 29.77
N THR A 257 160.89 -107.51 30.41
CA THR A 257 162.32 -107.70 30.81
C THR A 257 163.50 -107.35 29.88
N ALA A 258 164.17 -106.27 30.29
CA ALA A 258 165.61 -106.11 30.58
C ALA A 258 166.71 -106.42 29.51
N ALA A 259 167.44 -105.33 29.21
CA ALA A 259 168.90 -105.18 29.26
C ALA A 259 169.82 -105.63 28.09
N ILE A 260 170.61 -104.62 27.64
CA ILE A 260 172.04 -104.63 27.22
C ILE A 260 172.42 -104.81 25.73
N ASN A 261 173.05 -103.73 25.25
CA ASN A 261 174.18 -103.50 24.32
C ASN A 261 174.23 -103.93 22.84
N ASP A 262 174.51 -102.87 22.06
CA ASP A 262 175.54 -102.65 21.04
C ASP A 262 175.49 -103.28 19.63
N ASP A 263 175.97 -102.41 18.72
CA ASP A 263 176.43 -102.53 17.33
C ASP A 263 175.40 -102.68 16.19
N GLN A 264 175.04 -101.64 15.42
CA GLN A 264 175.79 -100.61 14.66
C GLN A 264 176.14 -101.02 13.21
N ASP A 265 175.71 -100.13 12.29
CA ASP A 265 176.22 -99.91 10.93
C ASP A 265 175.81 -100.84 9.75
N LEU A 266 174.51 -101.19 9.68
CA LEU A 266 173.79 -101.34 8.39
C LEU A 266 172.59 -100.36 8.25
N SER A 267 172.42 -99.45 9.23
CA SER A 267 171.23 -98.60 9.45
C SER A 267 171.19 -97.31 8.62
N LYS A 268 172.34 -96.78 8.18
CA LYS A 268 172.40 -95.41 7.63
C LYS A 268 171.84 -95.26 6.20
N GLN A 269 171.73 -96.34 5.42
CA GLN A 269 171.22 -96.26 4.04
C GLN A 269 169.68 -96.31 3.97
N MET A 270 169.06 -97.16 4.82
CA MET A 270 167.60 -97.40 4.87
C MET A 270 166.85 -96.18 5.41
N GLU A 271 167.46 -95.43 6.34
CA GLU A 271 166.85 -94.29 7.02
C GLU A 271 166.57 -93.10 6.08
N THR A 272 167.43 -92.88 5.07
CA THR A 272 167.26 -91.79 4.09
C THR A 272 166.04 -91.99 3.19
N ASN A 273 165.76 -93.24 2.79
CA ASN A 273 164.62 -93.56 1.93
C ASN A 273 163.29 -93.55 2.73
N MET A 274 163.31 -93.96 4.00
CA MET A 274 162.15 -93.88 4.89
C MET A 274 161.72 -92.43 5.18
N LYS A 275 162.66 -91.49 5.34
CA LYS A 275 162.34 -90.07 5.59
C LYS A 275 161.60 -89.40 4.43
N LYS A 276 161.93 -89.74 3.17
CA LYS A 276 161.21 -89.21 1.99
C LYS A 276 159.79 -89.77 1.89
N LEU A 277 159.59 -91.06 2.17
CA LEU A 277 158.26 -91.68 2.14
C LEU A 277 157.33 -91.10 3.23
N SER A 278 157.87 -90.83 4.43
CA SER A 278 157.13 -90.18 5.52
C SER A 278 156.62 -88.78 5.13
N SER A 279 157.47 -87.96 4.48
CA SER A 279 157.10 -86.60 4.08
C SER A 279 155.94 -86.54 3.05
N LEU A 280 155.85 -87.53 2.15
CA LEU A 280 154.77 -87.63 1.16
C LEU A 280 153.46 -88.16 1.76
N LEU A 281 153.53 -89.02 2.78
CA LEU A 281 152.36 -89.46 3.54
C LEU A 281 151.77 -88.33 4.37
N ASP A 282 152.61 -87.52 5.02
CA ASP A 282 152.16 -86.36 5.79
C ASP A 282 151.53 -85.27 4.90
N TYR A 283 152.07 -85.04 3.69
CA TYR A 283 151.47 -84.14 2.71
C TYR A 283 150.08 -84.62 2.23
N ASN A 284 149.92 -85.90 1.89
CA ASN A 284 148.62 -86.46 1.49
C ASN A 284 147.59 -86.41 2.63
N LYS A 285 148.01 -86.61 3.87
CA LYS A 285 147.12 -86.54 5.05
C LYS A 285 146.64 -85.10 5.29
N ALA A 286 147.50 -84.11 5.08
CA ALA A 286 147.15 -82.69 5.17
C ALA A 286 146.15 -82.27 4.07
N VAL A 287 146.35 -82.71 2.83
CA VAL A 287 145.42 -82.43 1.72
C VAL A 287 144.05 -83.07 1.96
N LYS A 288 143.99 -84.30 2.44
CA LYS A 288 142.72 -84.98 2.77
C LYS A 288 141.95 -84.25 3.87
N LYS A 289 142.65 -83.74 4.90
CA LYS A 289 142.04 -82.94 5.98
C LYS A 289 141.49 -81.62 5.45
N ALA A 290 142.24 -80.91 4.59
CA ALA A 290 141.78 -79.66 3.98
C ALA A 290 140.56 -79.85 3.05
N ILE A 291 140.48 -80.97 2.32
CA ILE A 291 139.30 -81.30 1.50
C ILE A 291 138.10 -81.64 2.39
N GLN A 292 138.29 -82.39 3.48
CA GLN A 292 137.22 -82.74 4.42
C GLN A 292 136.65 -81.49 5.11
N GLU A 293 137.50 -80.54 5.53
CA GLU A 293 137.08 -79.28 6.13
C GLU A 293 136.30 -78.40 5.14
N LYS A 294 136.72 -78.33 3.86
CA LYS A 294 135.95 -77.63 2.82
C LYS A 294 134.61 -78.31 2.51
N LEU A 295 134.57 -79.64 2.50
CA LEU A 295 133.31 -80.37 2.29
C LEU A 295 132.31 -80.08 3.40
N GLU A 296 132.77 -80.04 4.65
CA GLU A 296 131.89 -79.79 5.80
C GLU A 296 131.46 -78.31 5.87
N SER A 297 132.34 -77.37 5.53
CA SER A 297 131.99 -75.95 5.34
C SER A 297 130.90 -75.77 4.26
N ASN A 298 131.04 -76.44 3.11
CA ASN A 298 130.07 -76.34 2.03
C ASN A 298 128.72 -76.97 2.41
N LYS A 299 128.71 -78.06 3.19
CA LYS A 299 127.46 -78.64 3.71
C LYS A 299 126.77 -77.69 4.69
N GLU A 300 127.52 -76.98 5.52
CA GLU A 300 126.96 -75.96 6.43
C GLU A 300 126.35 -74.80 5.65
N GLU A 301 127.04 -74.28 4.62
CA GLU A 301 126.49 -73.25 3.73
C GLU A 301 125.21 -73.71 3.02
N ILE A 302 125.18 -74.93 2.48
CA ILE A 302 123.97 -75.49 1.86
C ILE A 302 122.83 -75.59 2.87
N ARG A 303 123.11 -76.00 4.12
CA ARG A 303 122.09 -76.10 5.18
C ARG A 303 121.54 -74.72 5.56
N ASN A 304 122.40 -73.69 5.59
CA ASN A 304 122.02 -72.32 5.88
C ASN A 304 121.24 -71.66 4.72
N LEU A 305 121.61 -71.94 3.47
CA LEU A 305 120.83 -71.49 2.30
C LEU A 305 119.46 -72.20 2.23
N ALA A 306 119.39 -73.48 2.60
CA ALA A 306 118.12 -74.20 2.66
C ALA A 306 117.17 -73.63 3.75
N SER A 307 117.69 -73.24 4.91
CA SER A 307 116.87 -72.60 5.96
C SER A 307 116.41 -71.18 5.56
N GLN A 308 117.24 -70.42 4.84
CA GLN A 308 116.87 -69.13 4.26
C GLN A 308 115.80 -69.26 3.16
N LEU A 309 115.88 -70.29 2.31
CA LEU A 309 114.86 -70.56 1.30
C LEU A 309 113.52 -70.95 1.93
N GLU A 310 113.53 -71.75 3.01
CA GLU A 310 112.31 -72.16 3.68
C GLU A 310 111.62 -70.99 4.42
N THR A 311 112.41 -70.07 4.99
CA THR A 311 111.88 -68.84 5.61
C THR A 311 111.33 -67.87 4.57
N LEU A 312 112.01 -67.67 3.44
CA LEU A 312 111.48 -66.89 2.31
C LEU A 312 110.19 -67.50 1.74
N LYS A 313 110.13 -68.83 1.62
CA LYS A 313 108.94 -69.53 1.13
C LYS A 313 107.73 -69.34 2.06
N LYS A 314 107.93 -69.39 3.37
CA LYS A 314 106.88 -69.04 4.35
C LYS A 314 106.43 -67.59 4.22
N SER A 315 107.37 -66.65 4.12
CA SER A 315 107.05 -65.23 3.94
C SER A 315 106.24 -64.95 2.66
N VAL A 316 106.58 -65.61 1.54
CA VAL A 316 105.81 -65.49 0.29
C VAL A 316 104.41 -66.08 0.43
N ASN A 317 104.27 -67.20 1.12
CA ASN A 317 102.97 -67.83 1.37
C ASN A 317 102.08 -66.96 2.27
N ASP A 318 102.64 -66.39 3.34
CA ASP A 318 101.94 -65.47 4.23
C ASP A 318 101.50 -64.20 3.48
N GLN A 319 102.35 -63.66 2.61
CA GLN A 319 102.00 -62.51 1.77
C GLN A 319 100.87 -62.84 0.79
N THR A 320 100.83 -64.06 0.26
CA THR A 320 99.78 -64.52 -0.67
C THR A 320 98.41 -64.61 0.03
N ILE A 321 98.40 -65.06 1.29
CA ILE A 321 97.18 -65.12 2.12
C ILE A 321 96.68 -63.71 2.48
N ILE A 322 97.61 -62.79 2.79
CA ILE A 322 97.25 -61.39 3.08
C ILE A 322 96.67 -60.72 1.83
N THR A 323 97.22 -60.97 0.64
CA THR A 323 96.66 -60.42 -0.60
C THR A 323 95.26 -60.96 -0.89
N SER A 324 94.99 -62.26 -0.70
CA SER A 324 93.64 -62.79 -0.91
C SER A 324 92.62 -62.20 0.08
N GLN A 325 93.00 -62.03 1.34
CA GLN A 325 92.14 -61.38 2.33
C GLN A 325 91.82 -59.92 1.98
N LYS A 326 92.82 -59.20 1.43
CA LYS A 326 92.62 -57.82 0.96
C LYS A 326 91.70 -57.77 -0.25
N ASP A 327 91.77 -58.73 -1.16
CA ASP A 327 90.87 -58.83 -2.31
C ASP A 327 89.43 -59.12 -1.88
N ASP A 328 89.23 -59.99 -0.88
CA ASP A 328 87.91 -60.26 -0.29
C ASP A 328 87.32 -59.02 0.42
N GLU A 329 88.13 -58.28 1.19
CA GLU A 329 87.73 -57.00 1.80
C GLU A 329 87.33 -55.97 0.73
N LEU A 330 88.07 -55.91 -0.38
CA LEU A 330 87.81 -54.97 -1.48
C LEU A 330 86.52 -55.33 -2.22
N ALA A 331 86.24 -56.62 -2.42
CA ALA A 331 84.99 -57.09 -2.99
C ALA A 331 83.77 -56.72 -2.11
N ILE A 332 83.89 -56.89 -0.78
CA ILE A 332 82.85 -56.47 0.17
C ILE A 332 82.64 -54.95 0.11
N CYS A 333 83.72 -54.15 0.12
CA CYS A 333 83.63 -52.71 -0.05
C CYS A 333 82.95 -52.31 -1.36
N GLN A 334 83.25 -53.01 -2.47
CA GLN A 334 82.62 -52.78 -3.77
C GLN A 334 81.10 -53.02 -3.70
N THR A 335 80.67 -54.14 -3.13
CA THR A 335 79.24 -54.46 -2.99
C THR A 335 78.49 -53.44 -2.12
N ASN A 336 79.13 -52.93 -1.07
CA ASN A 336 78.54 -51.89 -0.22
C ASN A 336 78.43 -50.55 -0.96
N VAL A 337 79.42 -50.19 -1.78
CA VAL A 337 79.38 -48.98 -2.62
C VAL A 337 78.25 -49.09 -3.66
N ASP A 338 78.05 -50.25 -4.26
CA ASP A 338 76.97 -50.47 -5.23
C ASP A 338 75.58 -50.46 -4.57
N GLN A 339 75.44 -51.00 -3.35
CA GLN A 339 74.21 -50.87 -2.57
C GLN A 339 73.91 -49.40 -2.22
N LEU A 340 74.91 -48.64 -1.77
CA LEU A 340 74.75 -47.21 -1.46
C LEU A 340 74.40 -46.38 -2.70
N ARG A 341 74.96 -46.72 -3.88
CA ARG A 341 74.56 -46.10 -5.15
C ARG A 341 73.10 -46.35 -5.48
N ASN A 342 72.64 -47.60 -5.36
CA ASN A 342 71.26 -47.93 -5.66
C ASN A 342 70.28 -47.23 -4.72
N GLU A 343 70.62 -47.12 -3.44
CA GLU A 343 69.80 -46.36 -2.48
C GLU A 343 69.82 -44.86 -2.77
N LEU A 344 70.97 -44.29 -3.15
CA LEU A 344 71.05 -42.89 -3.59
C LEU A 344 70.17 -42.62 -4.82
N GLU A 345 70.19 -43.52 -5.79
CA GLU A 345 69.39 -43.42 -7.01
C GLU A 345 67.88 -43.57 -6.72
N LYS A 346 67.48 -44.39 -5.74
CA LYS A 346 66.09 -44.45 -5.27
C LYS A 346 65.66 -43.15 -4.60
N VAL A 347 66.53 -42.57 -3.76
CA VAL A 347 66.27 -41.29 -3.10
C VAL A 347 66.15 -40.16 -4.12
N GLU A 348 67.01 -40.12 -5.14
CA GLU A 348 66.92 -39.13 -6.22
C GLU A 348 65.63 -39.25 -7.03
N ARG A 349 65.22 -40.47 -7.41
CA ARG A 349 63.90 -40.68 -8.05
C ARG A 349 62.73 -40.25 -7.15
N SER A 350 62.82 -40.47 -5.84
CA SER A 350 61.78 -40.05 -4.90
C SER A 350 61.71 -38.53 -4.75
N LYS A 351 62.87 -37.86 -4.75
CA LYS A 351 62.99 -36.40 -4.72
C LYS A 351 62.42 -35.77 -5.99
N GLU A 352 62.66 -36.39 -7.14
CA GLU A 352 62.15 -35.92 -8.43
C GLU A 352 60.63 -36.02 -8.51
N LYS A 353 60.05 -37.14 -8.05
CA LYS A 353 58.59 -37.29 -7.88
C LYS A 353 58.00 -36.27 -6.91
N LEU A 354 58.68 -36.01 -5.79
CA LEU A 354 58.21 -35.03 -4.82
C LEU A 354 58.18 -33.61 -5.43
N LYS A 355 59.20 -33.29 -6.24
CA LYS A 355 59.27 -32.02 -6.96
C LYS A 355 58.14 -31.88 -7.96
N GLU A 356 57.86 -32.90 -8.76
CA GLU A 356 56.71 -32.91 -9.69
C GLU A 356 55.39 -32.71 -8.95
N THR A 357 55.20 -33.33 -7.78
CA THR A 357 53.99 -33.11 -6.98
C THR A 357 53.91 -31.70 -6.39
N CYS A 358 55.03 -31.10 -5.98
CA CYS A 358 55.06 -29.72 -5.51
C CYS A 358 54.73 -28.73 -6.63
N ASP A 359 55.33 -28.91 -7.82
CA ASP A 359 55.08 -28.07 -8.99
C ASP A 359 53.60 -28.18 -9.42
N ALA A 360 53.01 -29.39 -9.39
CA ALA A 360 51.60 -29.59 -9.67
C ALA A 360 50.66 -28.93 -8.64
N LEU A 361 51.02 -29.00 -7.35
CA LEU A 361 50.26 -28.33 -6.28
C LEU A 361 50.36 -26.81 -6.39
N GLU A 362 51.51 -26.26 -6.79
CA GLU A 362 51.70 -24.83 -6.99
C GLU A 362 50.84 -24.30 -8.16
N ILE A 363 50.78 -25.05 -9.26
CA ILE A 363 49.87 -24.73 -10.38
C ILE A 363 48.41 -24.79 -9.92
N SER A 364 48.02 -25.82 -9.19
CA SER A 364 46.66 -25.96 -8.65
C SER A 364 46.29 -24.78 -7.72
N ASN A 365 47.21 -24.37 -6.83
CA ASN A 365 47.01 -23.23 -5.95
C ASN A 365 46.86 -21.91 -6.71
N ASN A 366 47.66 -21.69 -7.76
CA ASN A 366 47.56 -20.48 -8.58
C ASN A 366 46.21 -20.41 -9.30
N VAL A 367 45.70 -21.54 -9.82
CA VAL A 367 44.37 -21.63 -10.43
C VAL A 367 43.27 -21.35 -9.40
N LEU A 368 43.40 -21.87 -8.17
CA LEU A 368 42.45 -21.57 -7.09
C LEU A 368 42.48 -20.09 -6.69
N LEU A 369 43.65 -19.46 -6.69
CA LEU A 369 43.80 -18.03 -6.40
C LEU A 369 43.13 -17.18 -7.47
N GLU A 370 43.34 -17.48 -8.75
CA GLU A 370 42.65 -16.80 -9.87
C GLU A 370 41.13 -16.98 -9.81
N ASN A 371 40.66 -18.18 -9.46
CA ASN A 371 39.23 -18.42 -9.26
C ASN A 371 38.66 -17.61 -8.09
N PHE A 372 39.40 -17.49 -6.98
CA PHE A 372 39.01 -16.69 -5.83
C PHE A 372 38.95 -15.19 -6.16
N ASP A 373 39.93 -14.69 -6.90
CA ASP A 373 39.94 -13.30 -7.38
C ASP A 373 38.77 -13.02 -8.34
N HIS A 374 38.44 -13.98 -9.22
CA HIS A 374 37.29 -13.86 -10.11
C HIS A 374 35.95 -13.91 -9.35
N LEU A 375 35.87 -14.68 -8.26
CA LEU A 375 34.69 -14.73 -7.39
C LEU A 375 34.51 -13.39 -6.65
N ASN A 376 35.58 -12.89 -6.02
CA ASN A 376 35.58 -11.58 -5.36
C ASN A 376 35.17 -10.46 -6.32
N LYS A 377 35.66 -10.49 -7.56
CA LYS A 377 35.27 -9.52 -8.58
C LYS A 377 33.77 -9.59 -8.89
N LYS A 378 33.20 -10.80 -9.04
CA LYS A 378 31.76 -10.97 -9.21
C LYS A 378 30.96 -10.48 -8.01
N ASP A 379 31.44 -10.72 -6.79
CA ASP A 379 30.79 -10.24 -5.57
C ASP A 379 30.80 -8.70 -5.51
N THR A 380 31.90 -8.05 -5.91
CA THR A 380 31.94 -6.59 -6.01
C THR A 380 31.01 -6.01 -7.08
N GLU A 381 30.94 -6.64 -8.26
CA GLU A 381 30.03 -6.25 -9.34
C GLU A 381 28.56 -6.42 -8.91
N MET A 382 28.24 -7.51 -8.20
CA MET A 382 26.91 -7.75 -7.65
C MET A 382 26.56 -6.71 -6.57
N ALA A 383 27.50 -6.36 -5.69
CA ALA A 383 27.30 -5.32 -4.67
C ALA A 383 27.06 -3.94 -5.29
N GLU A 384 27.82 -3.55 -6.33
CA GLU A 384 27.58 -2.30 -7.06
C GLU A 384 26.21 -2.29 -7.75
N LYS A 385 25.79 -3.41 -8.33
CA LYS A 385 24.47 -3.52 -8.95
C LYS A 385 23.34 -3.35 -7.95
N MET A 386 23.42 -4.03 -6.80
CA MET A 386 22.43 -3.90 -5.71
C MET A 386 22.39 -2.47 -5.15
N GLU A 387 23.54 -1.79 -5.05
CA GLU A 387 23.60 -0.39 -4.60
C GLU A 387 23.02 0.59 -5.63
N ASN A 388 23.17 0.32 -6.92
CA ASN A 388 22.55 1.13 -7.98
C ASN A 388 21.02 0.94 -8.01
N GLU A 389 20.53 -0.30 -7.92
CA GLU A 389 19.09 -0.58 -7.81
C GLU A 389 18.50 0.09 -6.55
N ARG A 390 19.22 0.05 -5.42
CA ARG A 390 18.83 0.75 -4.19
C ARG A 390 18.72 2.26 -4.38
N LYS A 391 19.66 2.89 -5.10
CA LYS A 391 19.60 4.33 -5.41
C LYS A 391 18.44 4.69 -6.34
N GLU A 392 18.11 3.83 -7.30
CA GLU A 392 16.92 4.02 -8.15
C GLU A 392 15.64 3.95 -7.33
N TYR A 393 15.50 2.95 -6.46
CA TYR A 393 14.35 2.87 -5.54
C TYR A 393 14.27 4.06 -4.60
N ASP A 394 15.39 4.52 -4.03
CA ASP A 394 15.42 5.71 -3.19
C ASP A 394 14.99 6.98 -3.97
N ALA A 395 15.42 7.13 -5.22
CA ALA A 395 15.00 8.23 -6.09
C ALA A 395 13.48 8.17 -6.38
N GLU A 396 12.94 6.98 -6.66
CA GLU A 396 11.52 6.80 -6.91
C GLU A 396 10.67 7.06 -5.65
N ILE A 397 11.14 6.63 -4.48
CA ILE A 397 10.52 6.96 -3.19
C ILE A 397 10.51 8.48 -2.97
N THR A 398 11.59 9.20 -3.28
CA THR A 398 11.61 10.66 -3.14
C THR A 398 10.61 11.35 -4.06
N LYS A 399 10.49 10.89 -5.30
CA LYS A 399 9.51 11.41 -6.27
C LYS A 399 8.07 11.15 -5.81
N LEU A 400 7.77 9.94 -5.34
CA LEU A 400 6.45 9.59 -4.79
C LEU A 400 6.12 10.42 -3.54
N LYS A 401 7.10 10.73 -2.69
CA LYS A 401 6.91 11.63 -1.54
C LYS A 401 6.59 13.07 -1.96
N GLU A 402 7.24 13.58 -3.01
CA GLU A 402 6.92 14.91 -3.56
C GLU A 402 5.53 14.96 -4.19
N GLU A 403 5.12 13.90 -4.90
CA GLU A 403 3.77 13.76 -5.45
C GLU A 403 2.71 13.66 -4.34
N LEU A 404 2.97 12.87 -3.28
CA LEU A 404 2.11 12.80 -2.10
C LEU A 404 1.95 14.17 -1.43
N TRP A 405 3.05 14.90 -1.25
CA TRP A 405 3.02 16.22 -0.62
C TRP A 405 2.22 17.23 -1.46
N ARG A 406 2.36 17.19 -2.79
CA ARG A 406 1.53 18.01 -3.70
C ARG A 406 0.05 17.65 -3.60
N ALA A 407 -0.29 16.37 -3.68
CA ALA A 407 -1.68 15.92 -3.55
C ALA A 407 -2.29 16.28 -2.19
N GLN A 408 -1.49 16.24 -1.12
CA GLN A 408 -1.92 16.62 0.22
C GLN A 408 -2.19 18.13 0.33
N ASN A 409 -1.37 18.96 -0.31
CA ASN A 409 -1.62 20.40 -0.40
C ASN A 409 -2.86 20.72 -1.25
N ASP A 410 -3.03 20.05 -2.40
CA ASP A 410 -4.23 20.22 -3.22
C ASP A 410 -5.50 19.82 -2.44
N ALA A 411 -5.43 18.74 -1.65
CA ALA A 411 -6.54 18.32 -0.79
C ALA A 411 -6.85 19.33 0.33
N ILE A 412 -5.83 19.99 0.89
CA ILE A 412 -6.03 21.09 1.86
C ILE A 412 -6.71 22.27 1.17
N GLN A 413 -6.24 22.65 -0.02
CA GLN A 413 -6.81 23.76 -0.78
C GLN A 413 -8.27 23.50 -1.19
N ILE A 414 -8.60 22.27 -1.59
CA ILE A 414 -9.99 21.86 -1.89
C ILE A 414 -10.85 21.92 -0.62
N LYS A 415 -10.32 21.51 0.55
CA LYS A 415 -11.05 21.62 1.83
C LYS A 415 -11.32 23.08 2.22
N GLU A 416 -10.37 23.98 1.99
CA GLU A 416 -10.57 25.41 2.22
C GLU A 416 -11.65 25.98 1.29
N GLN A 417 -11.62 25.63 0.00
CA GLN A 417 -12.68 26.01 -0.95
C GLN A 417 -14.05 25.45 -0.55
N LEU A 418 -14.11 24.22 -0.06
CA LEU A 418 -15.37 23.63 0.43
C LEU A 418 -15.91 24.41 1.63
N HIS A 419 -15.05 24.76 2.59
CA HIS A 419 -15.44 25.55 3.76
C HIS A 419 -15.93 26.96 3.36
N GLU A 420 -15.31 27.58 2.36
CA GLU A 420 -15.76 28.87 1.81
C GLU A 420 -17.15 28.76 1.15
N MET A 421 -17.37 27.71 0.35
CA MET A 421 -18.67 27.40 -0.25
C MET A 421 -19.76 27.09 0.80
N GLU A 422 -19.40 26.41 1.89
CA GLU A 422 -20.31 26.15 3.02
C GLU A 422 -20.67 27.44 3.77
N ALA A 423 -19.73 28.36 3.93
CA ALA A 423 -19.98 29.68 4.50
C ALA A 423 -20.89 30.53 3.59
N GLU A 424 -20.71 30.48 2.27
CA GLU A 424 -21.63 31.13 1.33
C GLU A 424 -23.02 30.51 1.37
N LYS A 425 -23.12 29.18 1.45
CA LYS A 425 -24.39 28.46 1.60
C LYS A 425 -25.12 28.88 2.88
N ALA A 426 -24.41 29.05 4.00
CA ALA A 426 -24.99 29.54 5.25
C ALA A 426 -25.56 30.95 5.09
N LYS A 427 -24.81 31.87 4.47
CA LYS A 427 -25.29 33.23 4.16
C LYS A 427 -26.54 33.23 3.27
N LEU A 428 -26.59 32.36 2.26
CA LEU A 428 -27.77 32.22 1.41
C LEU A 428 -28.97 31.66 2.17
N MET A 429 -28.73 30.78 3.14
CA MET A 429 -29.77 30.22 4.01
C MET A 429 -30.37 31.29 4.93
N GLU A 430 -29.53 32.13 5.54
CA GLU A 430 -29.98 33.29 6.33
C GLU A 430 -30.77 34.29 5.47
N LEU A 431 -30.31 34.58 4.25
CA LEU A 431 -31.03 35.46 3.32
C LEU A 431 -32.40 34.87 2.95
N ARG A 432 -32.47 33.56 2.72
CA ARG A 432 -33.73 32.86 2.43
C ARG A 432 -34.69 32.94 3.60
N GLU A 433 -34.22 32.71 4.83
CA GLU A 433 -35.03 32.80 6.04
C GLU A 433 -35.55 34.23 6.26
N SER A 434 -34.72 35.25 6.03
CA SER A 434 -35.13 36.66 6.07
C SER A 434 -36.23 36.96 5.03
N LEU A 435 -36.09 36.46 3.80
CA LEU A 435 -37.10 36.63 2.76
C LEU A 435 -38.40 35.90 3.08
N GLU A 436 -38.33 34.70 3.66
CA GLU A 436 -39.48 33.92 4.08
C GLU A 436 -40.24 34.59 5.23
N ASN A 437 -39.52 35.17 6.18
CA ASN A 437 -40.11 35.98 7.25
C ASN A 437 -40.79 37.24 6.70
N SER A 438 -40.16 37.95 5.76
CA SER A 438 -40.77 39.12 5.09
C SER A 438 -42.03 38.75 4.31
N ASN A 439 -42.02 37.61 3.61
CA ASN A 439 -43.21 37.08 2.94
C ASN A 439 -44.33 36.72 3.93
N ARG A 440 -43.99 36.20 5.11
CA ARG A 440 -44.96 35.91 6.17
C ARG A 440 -45.61 37.18 6.71
N GLU A 441 -44.82 38.23 6.93
CA GLU A 441 -45.34 39.55 7.34
C GLU A 441 -46.27 40.12 6.27
N LEU A 442 -45.87 40.11 5.00
CA LEU A 442 -46.73 40.57 3.90
C LEU A 442 -48.04 39.76 3.79
N LEU A 443 -48.02 38.46 4.10
CA LEU A 443 -49.22 37.63 4.14
C LEU A 443 -50.16 38.07 5.27
N MET A 444 -49.62 38.32 6.47
CA MET A 444 -50.40 38.81 7.61
C MET A 444 -51.00 40.19 7.32
N ASP A 445 -50.24 41.09 6.70
CA ASP A 445 -50.74 42.40 6.27
C ASP A 445 -51.86 42.27 5.25
N LYS A 446 -51.73 41.35 4.28
CA LYS A 446 -52.77 41.05 3.30
C LYS A 446 -54.06 40.53 3.97
N GLU A 447 -53.94 39.62 4.94
CA GLU A 447 -55.09 39.09 5.69
C GLU A 447 -55.77 40.17 6.54
N SER A 448 -54.99 41.07 7.14
CA SER A 448 -55.48 42.23 7.88
C SER A 448 -56.25 43.20 6.98
N LEU A 449 -55.69 43.52 5.80
CA LEU A 449 -56.36 44.38 4.81
C LEU A 449 -57.65 43.75 4.28
N GLU A 450 -57.68 42.43 4.05
CA GLU A 450 -58.91 41.76 3.63
C GLU A 450 -59.97 41.78 4.75
N SER A 451 -59.56 41.65 6.02
CA SER A 451 -60.45 41.77 7.18
C SER A 451 -61.04 43.18 7.28
N GLN A 452 -60.22 44.23 7.13
CA GLN A 452 -60.69 45.62 7.11
C GLN A 452 -61.64 45.89 5.93
N LYS A 453 -61.37 45.32 4.76
CA LYS A 453 -62.25 45.43 3.58
C LYS A 453 -63.60 44.77 3.83
N ILE A 454 -63.65 43.63 4.52
CA ILE A 454 -64.90 42.98 4.91
C ILE A 454 -65.68 43.87 5.89
N GLU A 455 -65.00 44.43 6.90
CA GLU A 455 -65.61 45.31 7.91
C GLU A 455 -66.20 46.58 7.29
N LEU A 456 -65.44 47.27 6.43
CA LEU A 456 -65.92 48.41 5.66
C LEU A 456 -67.10 48.04 4.74
N GLY A 457 -67.08 46.83 4.17
CA GLY A 457 -68.19 46.30 3.38
C GLY A 457 -69.47 46.08 4.21
N VAL A 458 -69.34 45.68 5.47
CA VAL A 458 -70.48 45.56 6.41
C VAL A 458 -71.00 46.94 6.80
N GLU A 459 -70.13 47.88 7.14
CA GLU A 459 -70.53 49.26 7.45
C GLU A 459 -71.25 49.93 6.28
N LEU A 460 -70.77 49.73 5.05
CA LEU A 460 -71.40 50.27 3.85
C LEU A 460 -72.84 49.74 3.69
N ARG A 461 -73.04 48.42 3.84
CA ARG A 461 -74.39 47.81 3.79
C ARG A 461 -75.30 48.33 4.89
N GLN A 462 -74.76 48.55 6.09
CA GLN A 462 -75.52 49.13 7.20
C GLN A 462 -75.97 50.56 6.88
N LYS A 463 -75.09 51.38 6.31
CA LYS A 463 -75.41 52.74 5.86
C LYS A 463 -76.41 52.75 4.71
N GLU A 464 -76.35 51.78 3.80
CA GLU A 464 -77.34 51.60 2.74
C GLU A 464 -78.72 51.28 3.30
N LEU A 465 -78.82 50.39 4.29
CA LEU A 465 -80.06 50.06 4.99
C LEU A 465 -80.63 51.27 5.74
N GLU A 466 -79.78 52.00 6.47
CA GLU A 466 -80.17 53.26 7.14
C GLU A 466 -80.74 54.26 6.13
N ARG A 467 -80.08 54.43 4.98
CA ARG A 467 -80.57 55.30 3.90
C ARG A 467 -81.92 54.85 3.35
N GLU A 468 -82.14 53.55 3.16
CA GLU A 468 -83.44 53.02 2.74
C GLU A 468 -84.55 53.29 3.77
N THR A 469 -84.26 53.12 5.06
CA THR A 469 -85.23 53.44 6.12
C THR A 469 -85.56 54.93 6.18
N LEU A 470 -84.55 55.80 6.01
CA LEU A 470 -84.72 57.25 5.91
C LEU A 470 -85.57 57.63 4.69
N ASN A 471 -85.32 57.02 3.53
CA ASN A 471 -86.12 57.25 2.33
C ASN A 471 -87.59 56.81 2.53
N SER A 472 -87.82 55.68 3.20
CA SER A 472 -89.18 55.24 3.57
C SER A 472 -89.86 56.24 4.52
N PHE A 473 -89.12 56.79 5.49
CA PHE A 473 -89.63 57.80 6.41
C PHE A 473 -89.93 59.13 5.70
N LEU A 474 -89.06 59.57 4.80
CA LEU A 474 -89.28 60.75 3.96
C LEU A 474 -90.53 60.59 3.09
N ALA A 475 -90.72 59.43 2.43
CA ALA A 475 -91.92 59.17 1.63
C ALA A 475 -93.22 59.24 2.48
N LYS A 476 -93.20 58.73 3.72
CA LYS A 476 -94.32 58.88 4.66
C LYS A 476 -94.58 60.34 5.03
N LYS A 477 -93.53 61.10 5.30
CA LYS A 477 -93.64 62.53 5.61
C LYS A 477 -94.16 63.32 4.42
N GLU A 478 -93.75 63.00 3.21
CA GLU A 478 -94.27 63.60 1.97
C GLU A 478 -95.76 63.31 1.79
N MET A 479 -96.23 62.10 2.09
CA MET A 479 -97.67 61.77 2.09
C MET A 479 -98.46 62.55 3.16
N GLU A 480 -97.93 62.66 4.38
CA GLU A 480 -98.53 63.49 5.43
C GLU A 480 -98.58 64.97 5.02
N LEU A 481 -97.52 65.48 4.40
CA LEU A 481 -97.44 66.86 3.90
C LEU A 481 -98.44 67.10 2.75
N ALA A 482 -98.62 66.13 1.86
CA ALA A 482 -99.66 66.18 0.84
C ALA A 482 -101.07 66.20 1.46
N SER A 483 -101.30 65.44 2.53
CA SER A 483 -102.58 65.43 3.26
C SER A 483 -102.85 66.75 3.99
N THR A 484 -101.84 67.32 4.66
CA THR A 484 -101.98 68.63 5.32
C THR A 484 -102.15 69.74 4.30
N LYS A 485 -101.47 69.66 3.14
CA LYS A 485 -101.67 70.58 2.03
C LYS A 485 -103.12 70.54 1.52
N SER A 486 -103.69 69.35 1.31
CA SER A 486 -105.10 69.20 0.95
C SER A 486 -106.05 69.80 1.99
N LYS A 487 -105.76 69.64 3.29
CA LYS A 487 -106.54 70.30 4.36
C LYS A 487 -106.40 71.82 4.34
N ILE A 488 -105.20 72.33 4.07
CA ILE A 488 -104.96 73.77 3.91
C ILE A 488 -105.73 74.31 2.71
N ASP A 489 -105.75 73.60 1.59
CA ASP A 489 -106.52 73.99 0.40
C ASP A 489 -108.03 74.01 0.69
N ASP A 490 -108.54 73.04 1.44
CA ASP A 490 -109.95 73.01 1.91
C ASP A 490 -110.27 74.18 2.86
N LEU A 491 -109.37 74.48 3.81
CA LEU A 491 -109.51 75.62 4.72
C LEU A 491 -109.38 76.96 3.98
N SER A 492 -108.50 77.06 2.99
CA SER A 492 -108.38 78.23 2.12
C SER A 492 -109.69 78.45 1.36
N GLY A 493 -110.29 77.38 0.81
CA GLY A 493 -111.61 77.46 0.19
C GLY A 493 -112.72 77.88 1.17
N GLN A 494 -112.62 77.55 2.46
CA GLN A 494 -113.52 78.07 3.50
C GLN A 494 -113.27 79.55 3.79
N VAL A 495 -112.01 79.98 3.86
CA VAL A 495 -111.64 81.39 4.05
C VAL A 495 -112.08 82.23 2.86
N ASP A 496 -111.98 81.74 1.63
CA ASP A 496 -112.46 82.46 0.44
C ASP A 496 -113.98 82.56 0.42
N ARG A 497 -114.69 81.52 0.88
CA ARG A 497 -116.16 81.58 1.14
C ARG A 497 -116.51 82.59 2.24
N LEU A 498 -115.72 82.67 3.31
CA LEU A 498 -115.90 83.64 4.39
C LEU A 498 -115.53 85.06 3.95
N ARG A 499 -114.51 85.26 3.12
CA ARG A 499 -114.16 86.57 2.52
C ARG A 499 -115.22 87.05 1.55
N ALA A 500 -115.81 86.16 0.78
CA ALA A 500 -116.97 86.48 -0.07
C ALA A 500 -118.16 86.94 0.80
N ASN A 501 -118.41 86.27 1.93
CA ASN A 501 -119.46 86.65 2.88
C ASN A 501 -119.13 87.93 3.70
N LEU A 502 -117.85 88.23 3.94
CA LEU A 502 -117.39 89.43 4.66
C LEU A 502 -117.32 90.68 3.76
N CYS A 503 -117.26 90.52 2.43
CA CYS A 503 -117.38 91.64 1.48
C CYS A 503 -118.82 92.15 1.30
N GLU A 504 -119.83 91.41 1.77
CA GLU A 504 -121.25 91.80 1.71
C GLU A 504 -121.80 92.35 3.05
N ALA A 505 -121.00 92.40 4.13
CA ALA A 505 -121.42 92.89 5.43
C ALA A 505 -120.48 93.99 5.97
N SER A 506 -120.91 95.26 5.82
CA SER A 506 -120.54 96.47 6.59
C SER A 506 -119.07 96.92 6.52
N SER A 507 -118.68 98.08 5.97
CA SER A 507 -119.09 99.48 6.20
C SER A 507 -119.10 99.91 7.68
N SER A 508 -118.18 100.84 8.01
CA SER A 508 -118.12 101.76 9.15
C SER A 508 -117.16 101.42 10.30
N ASP A 509 -116.50 102.49 10.73
CA ASP A 509 -115.24 102.64 11.45
C ASP A 509 -115.49 103.22 12.87
N GLU A 510 -114.44 103.33 13.67
CA GLU A 510 -114.28 104.30 14.79
C GLU A 510 -114.77 103.91 16.22
N SER A 511 -113.94 103.21 17.00
CA SER A 511 -113.92 103.35 18.48
C SER A 511 -112.57 103.11 19.18
N LEU A 512 -111.45 103.08 18.44
CA LEU A 512 -110.11 102.71 18.96
C LEU A 512 -109.22 103.88 19.44
N LYS A 513 -109.79 104.99 19.93
CA LYS A 513 -108.98 106.18 20.28
C LYS A 513 -109.18 106.79 21.67
N LYS A 514 -109.92 106.15 22.58
CA LYS A 514 -110.16 106.69 23.94
C LYS A 514 -109.70 105.81 25.11
N GLU A 515 -109.15 104.62 24.89
CA GLU A 515 -108.75 103.69 25.97
C GLU A 515 -107.23 103.74 26.29
N LEU A 516 -106.42 104.37 25.43
CA LEU A 516 -104.95 104.39 25.53
C LEU A 516 -104.36 105.43 26.49
N GLU A 517 -105.16 106.39 26.98
CA GLU A 517 -104.66 107.49 27.83
C GLU A 517 -104.87 107.26 29.34
N SER A 518 -105.57 106.19 29.75
CA SER A 518 -105.83 105.87 31.17
C SER A 518 -104.73 105.03 31.83
N LEU A 519 -103.89 104.33 31.06
CA LEU A 519 -102.94 103.32 31.58
C LEU A 519 -101.53 103.88 31.90
N ARG A 520 -101.26 105.16 31.61
CA ARG A 520 -99.93 105.76 31.82
C ARG A 520 -99.68 106.24 33.25
N GLU A 521 -100.72 106.45 34.05
CA GLU A 521 -100.57 107.04 35.39
C GLU A 521 -100.36 105.99 36.51
N GLU A 522 -100.61 104.70 36.24
CA GLU A 522 -100.46 103.61 37.22
C GLU A 522 -99.00 103.11 37.34
N ASN A 523 -98.23 103.19 36.26
CA ASN A 523 -96.82 102.76 36.19
C ASN A 523 -95.82 103.60 37.01
N LYS A 524 -96.27 104.71 37.62
CA LYS A 524 -95.39 105.61 38.39
C LYS A 524 -95.21 105.19 39.86
N LYS A 525 -96.09 104.32 40.40
CA LYS A 525 -96.05 103.92 41.82
C LYS A 525 -95.28 102.62 42.10
N GLU A 526 -94.95 101.82 41.08
CA GLU A 526 -94.15 100.58 41.23
C GLU A 526 -92.64 100.82 41.32
N ALA A 527 -92.13 101.97 40.86
CA ALA A 527 -90.69 102.26 40.82
C ALA A 527 -90.03 102.40 42.21
N GLU A 528 -90.79 102.70 43.26
CA GLU A 528 -90.25 102.93 44.61
C GLU A 528 -90.10 101.62 45.43
N ALA A 529 -90.76 100.52 45.04
CA ALA A 529 -90.63 99.20 45.70
C ALA A 529 -89.34 98.44 45.32
N HIS A 530 -88.77 98.71 44.14
CA HIS A 530 -87.58 98.00 43.64
C HIS A 530 -86.25 98.45 44.30
N SER A 531 -86.21 99.60 44.96
CA SER A 531 -84.98 100.10 45.62
C SER A 531 -84.61 99.34 46.89
N VAL A 532 -85.58 98.71 47.57
CA VAL A 532 -85.34 97.96 48.81
C VAL A 532 -84.87 96.53 48.53
N GLN A 533 -85.28 95.95 47.39
CA GLN A 533 -84.89 94.59 46.97
C GLN A 533 -83.43 94.51 46.48
N ALA A 534 -82.90 95.61 45.91
CA ALA A 534 -81.51 95.68 45.44
C ALA A 534 -80.48 95.63 46.60
N ALA A 535 -80.79 96.25 47.75
CA ALA A 535 -79.90 96.25 48.91
C ALA A 535 -79.78 94.87 49.58
N GLN A 536 -80.83 94.05 49.56
CA GLN A 536 -80.82 92.70 50.12
C GLN A 536 -80.04 91.70 49.25
N LEU A 537 -80.05 91.89 47.92
CA LEU A 537 -79.28 91.05 46.99
C LEU A 537 -77.77 91.30 47.07
N GLN A 538 -77.36 92.53 47.42
CA GLN A 538 -75.94 92.90 47.58
C GLN A 538 -75.28 92.12 48.75
N ILE A 539 -75.98 91.99 49.88
CA ILE A 539 -75.45 91.28 51.07
C ILE A 539 -75.32 89.76 50.81
N ASN A 540 -76.28 89.18 50.07
CA ASN A 540 -76.20 87.76 49.70
C ASN A 540 -75.06 87.47 48.72
N ASN A 541 -74.77 88.38 47.78
CA ASN A 541 -73.65 88.23 46.86
C ASN A 541 -72.29 88.25 47.58
N GLU A 542 -72.09 89.15 48.56
CA GLU A 542 -70.84 89.19 49.33
C GLU A 542 -70.60 87.91 50.18
N SER A 543 -71.68 87.25 50.63
CA SER A 543 -71.60 85.96 51.33
C SER A 543 -71.23 84.81 50.38
N LEU A 544 -71.85 84.76 49.19
CA LEU A 544 -71.58 83.74 48.18
C LEU A 544 -70.17 83.87 47.59
N GLU A 545 -69.64 85.09 47.43
CA GLU A 545 -68.27 85.31 46.98
C GLU A 545 -67.23 84.76 47.98
N LYS A 546 -67.49 84.85 49.29
CA LYS A 546 -66.61 84.27 50.31
C LYS A 546 -66.61 82.74 50.29
N GLU A 547 -67.76 82.10 50.07
CA GLU A 547 -67.84 80.64 49.92
C GLU A 547 -67.21 80.14 48.60
N LEU A 548 -67.34 80.91 47.51
CA LEU A 548 -66.66 80.63 46.24
C LEU A 548 -65.13 80.74 46.36
N LEU A 549 -64.62 81.69 47.15
CA LEU A 549 -63.18 81.82 47.37
C LEU A 549 -62.62 80.67 48.23
N ALA A 550 -63.38 80.21 49.23
CA ALA A 550 -63.02 79.07 50.06
C ALA A 550 -63.01 77.74 49.27
N THR A 551 -64.01 77.53 48.39
CA THR A 551 -64.06 76.35 47.51
C THR A 551 -62.96 76.36 46.45
N ARG A 552 -62.59 77.53 45.92
CA ARG A 552 -61.47 77.68 44.98
C ARG A 552 -60.11 77.31 45.60
N ASN A 553 -59.86 77.73 46.84
CA ASN A 553 -58.63 77.37 47.55
C ASN A 553 -58.56 75.86 47.87
N ASN A 554 -59.70 75.23 48.18
CA ASN A 554 -59.76 73.77 48.35
C ASN A 554 -59.53 73.00 47.05
N PHE A 555 -60.04 73.50 45.92
CA PHE A 555 -59.81 72.90 44.60
C PHE A 555 -58.32 72.96 44.21
N GLN A 556 -57.64 74.06 44.52
CA GLN A 556 -56.21 74.22 44.23
C GLN A 556 -55.32 73.31 45.09
N SER A 557 -55.74 72.99 46.32
CA SER A 557 -55.11 71.96 47.16
C SER A 557 -55.27 70.55 46.56
N LEU A 558 -56.47 70.20 46.08
CA LEU A 558 -56.74 68.93 45.41
C LEU A 558 -55.95 68.78 44.10
N GLU A 559 -55.79 69.86 43.34
CA GLU A 559 -55.02 69.87 42.09
C GLU A 559 -53.52 69.63 42.33
N ASN A 560 -52.97 70.20 43.41
CA ASN A 560 -51.60 69.93 43.85
C ASN A 560 -51.40 68.47 44.29
N ILE A 561 -52.35 67.91 45.04
CA ILE A 561 -52.34 66.49 45.45
C ILE A 561 -52.46 65.58 44.22
N HIS A 562 -53.32 65.92 43.27
CA HIS A 562 -53.47 65.17 42.02
C HIS A 562 -52.19 65.19 41.18
N SER A 563 -51.49 66.34 41.11
CA SER A 563 -50.19 66.42 40.42
C SER A 563 -49.11 65.56 41.10
N ALA A 564 -49.10 65.52 42.44
CA ALA A 564 -48.19 64.69 43.21
C ALA A 564 -48.49 63.20 43.02
N MET A 565 -49.77 62.80 43.06
CA MET A 565 -50.22 61.43 42.78
C MET A 565 -49.89 61.01 41.35
N LYS A 566 -50.06 61.90 40.36
CA LYS A 566 -49.73 61.63 38.95
C LYS A 566 -48.23 61.41 38.76
N ASN A 567 -47.39 62.19 39.43
CA ASN A 567 -45.94 62.02 39.38
C ASN A 567 -45.48 60.74 40.10
N THR A 568 -46.10 60.36 41.22
CA THR A 568 -45.80 59.07 41.86
C THR A 568 -46.29 57.89 41.02
N LEU A 569 -47.47 58.01 40.39
CA LEU A 569 -48.00 56.97 39.51
C LEU A 569 -47.11 56.75 38.29
N GLY A 570 -46.64 57.82 37.64
CA GLY A 570 -45.69 57.71 36.53
C GLY A 570 -44.34 57.11 36.92
N LYS A 571 -43.85 57.37 38.15
CA LYS A 571 -42.65 56.70 38.67
C LYS A 571 -42.89 55.22 38.92
N THR A 572 -44.01 54.86 39.52
CA THR A 572 -44.36 53.44 39.74
C THR A 572 -44.60 52.71 38.43
N GLU A 573 -45.22 53.34 37.42
CA GLU A 573 -45.38 52.77 36.08
C GLU A 573 -44.03 52.56 35.38
N SER A 574 -43.10 53.52 35.49
CA SER A 574 -41.74 53.37 34.97
C SER A 574 -40.96 52.24 35.67
N GLU A 575 -41.11 52.08 36.98
CA GLU A 575 -40.45 51.01 37.74
C GLU A 575 -41.07 49.64 37.42
N LEU A 576 -42.38 49.57 37.25
CA LEU A 576 -43.11 48.35 36.88
C LEU A 576 -42.79 47.93 35.44
N GLN A 577 -42.62 48.90 34.52
CA GLN A 577 -42.15 48.65 33.16
C GLN A 577 -40.72 48.08 33.15
N LYS A 578 -39.79 48.65 33.95
CA LYS A 578 -38.42 48.12 34.08
C LYS A 578 -38.40 46.72 34.69
N LEU A 579 -39.21 46.47 35.72
CA LEU A 579 -39.36 45.13 36.31
C LEU A 579 -39.93 44.13 35.29
N LYS A 580 -40.86 44.54 34.43
CA LYS A 580 -41.42 43.70 33.38
C LYS A 580 -40.40 43.37 32.29
N GLU A 581 -39.58 44.33 31.89
CA GLU A 581 -38.45 44.13 30.97
C GLU A 581 -37.38 43.20 31.57
N MET A 582 -37.03 43.39 32.85
CA MET A 582 -36.11 42.48 33.55
C MET A 582 -36.67 41.07 33.69
N PHE A 583 -37.97 40.92 33.97
CA PHE A 583 -38.61 39.61 34.05
C PHE A 583 -38.66 38.93 32.67
N SER A 584 -38.90 39.69 31.59
CA SER A 584 -38.85 39.19 30.22
C SER A 584 -37.45 38.75 29.81
N SER A 585 -36.42 39.52 30.17
CA SER A 585 -35.01 39.17 29.92
C SER A 585 -34.63 37.90 30.69
N SER A 586 -35.00 37.81 31.97
CA SER A 586 -34.72 36.65 32.80
C SER A 586 -35.51 35.41 32.35
N GLN A 587 -36.72 35.58 31.83
CA GLN A 587 -37.51 34.51 31.24
C GLN A 587 -36.91 34.02 29.91
N GLN A 588 -36.38 34.92 29.07
CA GLN A 588 -35.65 34.53 27.86
C GLN A 588 -34.35 33.79 28.18
N GLU A 589 -33.59 34.23 29.18
CA GLU A 589 -32.40 33.52 29.66
C GLU A 589 -32.74 32.13 30.22
N LEU A 590 -33.84 32.01 30.97
CA LEU A 590 -34.32 30.72 31.48
C LEU A 590 -34.73 29.76 30.36
N VAL A 591 -35.40 30.27 29.32
CA VAL A 591 -35.76 29.47 28.13
C VAL A 591 -34.51 29.06 27.35
N ALA A 592 -33.54 29.96 27.18
CA ALA A 592 -32.28 29.65 26.53
C ALA A 592 -31.48 28.59 27.30
N GLU A 593 -31.47 28.63 28.64
CA GLU A 593 -30.86 27.58 29.46
C GLU A 593 -31.66 26.27 29.44
N GLN A 594 -32.99 26.32 29.38
CA GLN A 594 -33.82 25.12 29.18
C GLN A 594 -33.55 24.46 27.82
N GLU A 595 -33.34 25.25 26.75
CA GLU A 595 -32.96 24.73 25.44
C GLU A 595 -31.55 24.15 25.43
N LYS A 596 -30.58 24.76 26.13
CA LYS A 596 -29.24 24.19 26.29
C LYS A 596 -29.29 22.88 27.07
N VAL A 597 -30.06 22.81 28.16
CA VAL A 597 -30.25 21.58 28.93
C VAL A 597 -30.94 20.51 28.07
N ALA A 598 -31.92 20.85 27.24
CA ALA A 598 -32.56 19.92 26.32
C ALA A 598 -31.58 19.39 25.25
N LYS A 599 -30.73 20.27 24.69
CA LYS A 599 -29.66 19.87 23.75
C LYS A 599 -28.65 18.94 24.41
N LEU A 600 -28.20 19.27 25.63
CA LEU A 600 -27.30 18.39 26.40
C LEU A 600 -27.96 17.07 26.76
N GLN A 601 -29.26 17.05 27.10
CA GLN A 601 -29.99 15.80 27.32
C GLN A 601 -30.09 14.96 26.04
N GLN A 602 -30.28 15.59 24.88
CA GLN A 602 -30.30 14.91 23.58
C GLN A 602 -28.92 14.35 23.19
N GLU A 603 -27.84 15.10 23.45
CA GLU A 603 -26.46 14.63 23.29
C GLU A 603 -26.14 13.48 24.24
N ILE A 604 -26.57 13.53 25.51
CA ILE A 604 -26.39 12.42 26.46
C ILE A 604 -27.12 11.17 25.96
N VAL A 605 -28.36 11.29 25.45
CA VAL A 605 -29.09 10.15 24.88
C VAL A 605 -28.39 9.61 23.63
N SER A 606 -27.86 10.49 22.77
CA SER A 606 -27.06 10.10 21.60
C SER A 606 -25.80 9.34 22.02
N HIS A 607 -25.04 9.85 22.99
CA HIS A 607 -23.86 9.19 23.51
C HIS A 607 -24.17 7.86 24.19
N VAL A 608 -25.27 7.75 24.95
CA VAL A 608 -25.71 6.47 25.53
C VAL A 608 -26.02 5.46 24.42
N SER A 609 -26.72 5.86 23.35
CA SER A 609 -26.99 4.98 22.21
C SER A 609 -25.73 4.57 21.45
N ALA A 610 -24.74 5.46 21.33
CA ALA A 610 -23.44 5.17 20.72
C ALA A 610 -22.62 4.21 21.59
N VAL A 611 -22.64 4.36 22.92
CA VAL A 611 -21.99 3.44 23.85
C VAL A 611 -22.65 2.06 23.83
N GLU A 612 -23.98 1.98 23.74
CA GLU A 612 -24.69 0.71 23.58
C GLU A 612 -24.38 0.04 22.23
N HIS A 613 -24.23 0.82 21.16
CA HIS A 613 -23.80 0.31 19.86
C HIS A 613 -22.37 -0.22 19.91
N LEU A 614 -21.44 0.52 20.52
CA LEU A 614 -20.05 0.09 20.73
C LEU A 614 -19.97 -1.18 21.59
N GLN A 615 -20.76 -1.30 22.65
CA GLN A 615 -20.84 -2.53 23.45
C GLN A 615 -21.41 -3.71 22.65
N ARG A 616 -22.29 -3.46 21.68
CA ARG A 616 -22.83 -4.50 20.79
C ARG A 616 -21.77 -4.98 19.80
N LEU A 617 -21.06 -4.04 19.15
CA LEU A 617 -19.93 -4.34 18.29
C LEU A 617 -18.83 -5.09 19.05
N GLN A 618 -18.51 -4.67 20.27
CA GLN A 618 -17.49 -5.35 21.09
C GLN A 618 -17.90 -6.78 21.48
N LYS A 619 -19.20 -7.05 21.66
CA LYS A 619 -19.72 -8.42 21.88
C LYS A 619 -19.69 -9.27 20.61
N GLU A 620 -20.02 -8.68 19.46
CA GLU A 620 -19.94 -9.35 18.15
C GLU A 620 -18.49 -9.65 17.77
N GLU A 621 -17.57 -8.73 18.03
CA GLU A 621 -16.13 -8.87 17.82
C GLU A 621 -15.55 -9.92 18.77
N ALA A 622 -15.96 -9.95 20.05
CA ALA A 622 -15.59 -11.02 20.98
C ALA A 622 -16.12 -12.41 20.55
N ALA A 623 -17.33 -12.48 19.98
CA ALA A 623 -17.90 -13.72 19.45
C ALA A 623 -17.17 -14.19 18.18
N SER A 624 -16.86 -13.26 17.27
CA SER A 624 -16.04 -13.51 16.08
C SER A 624 -14.65 -13.97 16.48
N HIS A 625 -14.00 -13.29 17.43
CA HIS A 625 -12.69 -13.65 17.94
C HIS A 625 -12.69 -15.06 18.56
N ALA A 626 -13.69 -15.39 19.38
CA ALA A 626 -13.84 -16.74 19.94
C ALA A 626 -14.05 -17.81 18.85
N GLN A 627 -14.76 -17.47 17.77
CA GLN A 627 -14.96 -18.38 16.63
C GLN A 627 -13.66 -18.58 15.83
N THR A 628 -12.88 -17.53 15.56
CA THR A 628 -11.55 -17.64 14.94
C THR A 628 -10.57 -18.39 15.84
N GLN A 629 -10.60 -18.15 17.15
CA GLN A 629 -9.74 -18.85 18.10
C GLN A 629 -10.08 -20.34 18.17
N SER A 630 -11.37 -20.71 18.10
CA SER A 630 -11.80 -22.11 17.99
C SER A 630 -11.36 -22.77 16.67
N LYS A 631 -11.44 -22.05 15.54
CA LYS A 631 -10.91 -22.54 14.25
C LYS A 631 -9.40 -22.72 14.28
N LEU A 632 -8.66 -21.73 14.76
CA LEU A 632 -7.20 -21.80 14.92
C LEU A 632 -6.80 -22.92 15.88
N GLN A 633 -7.56 -23.15 16.95
CA GLN A 633 -7.32 -24.27 17.85
C GLN A 633 -7.53 -25.62 17.13
N SER A 634 -8.57 -25.75 16.30
CA SER A 634 -8.80 -26.97 15.52
C SER A 634 -7.74 -27.22 14.43
N GLU A 635 -7.22 -26.14 13.82
CA GLU A 635 -6.11 -26.19 12.86
C GLU A 635 -4.78 -26.51 13.58
N ASN A 636 -4.60 -25.99 14.79
CA ASN A 636 -3.44 -26.30 15.63
C ASN A 636 -3.49 -27.78 16.10
N ASP A 637 -4.65 -28.28 16.50
CA ASP A 637 -4.80 -29.69 16.91
C ASP A 637 -4.60 -30.65 15.72
N THR A 638 -4.99 -30.25 14.51
CA THR A 638 -4.75 -31.05 13.29
C THR A 638 -3.31 -30.99 12.81
N THR A 639 -2.64 -29.84 12.93
CA THR A 639 -1.20 -29.73 12.65
C THR A 639 -0.36 -30.47 13.68
N GLN A 640 -0.71 -30.42 14.98
CA GLN A 640 -0.07 -31.23 16.02
C GLN A 640 -0.24 -32.73 15.77
N LYS A 641 -1.41 -33.19 15.30
CA LYS A 641 -1.58 -34.59 14.88
C LYS A 641 -0.66 -34.96 13.73
N LYS A 642 -0.57 -34.13 12.68
CA LYS A 642 0.35 -34.38 11.55
C LYS A 642 1.82 -34.38 12.00
N LEU A 643 2.19 -33.51 12.94
CA LEU A 643 3.53 -33.45 13.51
C LEU A 643 3.85 -34.72 14.30
N HIS A 644 2.89 -35.21 15.09
CA HIS A 644 2.99 -36.48 15.81
C HIS A 644 3.12 -37.67 14.85
N ASP A 645 2.32 -37.71 13.78
CA ASP A 645 2.40 -38.75 12.75
C ASP A 645 3.78 -38.75 12.05
N LEU A 646 4.31 -37.56 11.73
CA LEU A 646 5.66 -37.41 11.17
C LEU A 646 6.77 -37.79 12.16
N GLU A 647 6.57 -37.58 13.46
CA GLU A 647 7.49 -38.04 14.50
C GLU A 647 7.49 -39.56 14.65
N VAL A 648 6.32 -40.19 14.51
CA VAL A 648 6.20 -41.66 14.45
C VAL A 648 6.90 -42.20 13.20
N ASP A 649 6.70 -41.60 12.03
CA ASP A 649 7.38 -42.00 10.79
C ASP A 649 8.90 -41.82 10.91
N LYS A 650 9.35 -40.72 11.55
CA LYS A 650 10.77 -40.50 11.85
C LYS A 650 11.35 -41.57 12.78
N GLU A 651 10.61 -42.02 13.80
CA GLU A 651 11.04 -43.13 14.66
C GLU A 651 11.13 -44.46 13.90
N ILE A 652 10.19 -44.72 12.98
CA ILE A 652 10.21 -45.91 12.12
C ILE A 652 11.45 -45.88 11.21
N LEU A 653 11.70 -44.76 10.53
CA LEU A 653 12.88 -44.58 9.69
C LEU A 653 14.19 -44.64 10.49
N LEU A 654 14.21 -44.17 11.75
CA LEU A 654 15.37 -44.32 12.61
C LEU A 654 15.63 -45.79 12.97
N LYS A 655 14.58 -46.57 13.24
CA LYS A 655 14.70 -48.02 13.48
C LYS A 655 15.23 -48.73 12.25
N GLU A 656 14.67 -48.47 11.08
CA GLU A 656 15.16 -49.03 9.81
C GLU A 656 16.61 -48.64 9.53
N LYS A 657 17.00 -47.38 9.79
CA LYS A 657 18.40 -46.93 9.70
C LYS A 657 19.32 -47.69 10.65
N THR A 658 18.90 -47.95 11.89
CA THR A 658 19.71 -48.74 12.84
C THR A 658 19.80 -50.22 12.44
N GLU A 659 18.76 -50.76 11.80
CA GLU A 659 18.77 -52.11 11.23
C GLU A 659 19.74 -52.20 10.04
N LEU A 660 19.70 -51.22 9.13
CA LEU A 660 20.62 -51.11 7.99
C LEU A 660 22.07 -50.91 8.45
N GLN A 661 22.30 -50.13 9.51
CA GLN A 661 23.65 -49.99 10.09
C GLN A 661 24.17 -51.28 10.71
N LYS A 662 23.29 -52.10 11.33
CA LYS A 662 23.65 -53.46 11.79
C LYS A 662 24.01 -54.38 10.63
N GLU A 663 23.29 -54.32 9.52
CA GLU A 663 23.64 -55.08 8.31
C GLU A 663 24.95 -54.60 7.69
N HIS A 664 25.19 -53.29 7.64
CA HIS A 664 26.47 -52.73 7.18
C HIS A 664 27.66 -53.16 8.05
N ALA A 665 27.48 -53.25 9.38
CA ALA A 665 28.50 -53.77 10.29
C ALA A 665 28.81 -55.26 10.02
N LYS A 666 27.80 -56.08 9.74
CA LYS A 666 27.98 -57.49 9.34
C LYS A 666 28.68 -57.62 7.98
N VAL A 667 28.40 -56.72 7.04
CA VAL A 667 29.08 -56.68 5.72
C VAL A 667 30.54 -56.24 5.87
N ALA A 668 30.83 -55.28 6.75
CA ALA A 668 32.20 -54.87 7.06
C ALA A 668 33.02 -56.00 7.72
N GLU A 669 32.43 -56.75 8.65
CA GLU A 669 33.06 -57.95 9.24
C GLU A 669 33.34 -59.04 8.18
N ARG A 670 32.42 -59.24 7.21
CA ARG A 670 32.63 -60.14 6.07
C ARG A 670 33.74 -59.66 5.13
N TYR A 671 33.82 -58.36 4.85
CA TYR A 671 34.88 -57.77 4.03
C TYR A 671 36.26 -57.88 4.70
N GLN A 672 36.32 -57.73 6.02
CA GLN A 672 37.55 -57.88 6.79
C GLN A 672 38.01 -59.36 6.84
N ALA A 673 37.07 -60.31 6.90
CA ALA A 673 37.36 -61.74 6.77
C ALA A 673 37.82 -62.14 5.36
N LEU A 674 37.24 -61.55 4.31
CA LEU A 674 37.61 -61.79 2.91
C LEU A 674 39.00 -61.22 2.58
N THR A 675 39.32 -60.02 3.12
CA THR A 675 40.64 -59.38 2.96
C THR A 675 41.75 -60.20 3.65
N GLN A 676 41.43 -60.85 4.77
CA GLN A 676 42.35 -61.76 5.46
C GLN A 676 42.54 -63.08 4.69
N SER A 677 41.51 -63.58 3.98
CA SER A 677 41.59 -64.81 3.18
C SER A 677 42.28 -64.63 1.81
N LEU A 678 42.20 -63.43 1.22
CA LEU A 678 42.83 -63.11 -0.08
C LEU A 678 44.35 -62.87 0.03
N LYS A 679 44.88 -62.61 1.24
CA LYS A 679 46.32 -62.43 1.47
C LYS A 679 47.13 -63.73 1.42
N ASP A 680 46.47 -64.88 1.58
CA ASP A 680 47.11 -66.20 1.63
C ASP A 680 47.07 -66.97 0.29
N ARG A 681 46.48 -66.40 -0.78
CA ARG A 681 46.10 -67.17 -1.99
C ARG A 681 46.70 -66.72 -3.34
N VAL A 682 47.78 -65.94 -3.34
CA VAL A 682 48.46 -65.57 -4.60
C VAL A 682 49.72 -66.41 -4.83
N SER A 683 49.55 -67.54 -5.53
CA SER A 683 50.64 -68.27 -6.20
C SER A 683 50.08 -69.13 -7.35
N LEU A 684 50.58 -68.86 -8.57
CA LEU A 684 50.59 -69.66 -9.81
C LEU A 684 49.39 -69.60 -10.78
N ASP A 685 49.51 -68.69 -11.75
CA ASP A 685 49.60 -68.87 -13.21
C ASP A 685 48.79 -69.98 -13.92
N SER A 686 47.76 -69.59 -14.67
CA SER A 686 47.16 -70.38 -15.78
C SER A 686 46.33 -69.58 -16.81
N ASP A 687 46.35 -68.23 -16.84
CA ASP A 687 45.38 -67.45 -17.66
C ASP A 687 46.02 -66.70 -18.85
N TYR A 688 47.13 -67.22 -19.39
CA TYR A 688 47.87 -66.55 -20.47
C TYR A 688 47.35 -66.82 -21.90
N LYS A 689 46.18 -67.45 -22.07
CA LYS A 689 45.59 -67.71 -23.41
C LYS A 689 44.24 -67.05 -23.68
N GLU A 690 43.53 -66.57 -22.67
CA GLU A 690 42.23 -65.91 -22.84
C GLU A 690 42.38 -64.39 -23.03
N LYS A 691 43.37 -63.78 -22.34
CA LYS A 691 43.74 -62.35 -22.47
C LYS A 691 44.19 -61.92 -23.88
N LYS A 692 44.60 -62.86 -24.75
CA LYS A 692 45.09 -62.53 -26.09
C LYS A 692 43.96 -62.20 -27.07
N VAL A 693 42.78 -62.79 -26.91
CA VAL A 693 41.60 -62.51 -27.75
C VAL A 693 40.93 -61.21 -27.29
N GLU A 694 40.91 -60.95 -25.99
CA GLU A 694 40.40 -59.70 -25.38
C GLU A 694 41.22 -58.46 -25.80
N ILE A 695 42.52 -58.61 -26.03
CA ILE A 695 43.39 -57.53 -26.55
C ILE A 695 43.11 -57.22 -28.03
N GLU A 696 42.76 -58.22 -28.85
CA GLU A 696 42.45 -58.01 -30.28
C GLU A 696 41.08 -57.33 -30.48
N GLU A 697 40.09 -57.59 -29.60
CA GLU A 697 38.81 -56.86 -29.59
C GLU A 697 38.93 -55.43 -29.01
N LEU A 698 39.77 -55.24 -27.97
CA LEU A 698 40.06 -53.90 -27.42
C LEU A 698 40.80 -53.00 -28.42
N MET A 699 41.63 -53.56 -29.31
CA MET A 699 42.31 -52.79 -30.35
C MET A 699 41.34 -52.28 -31.42
N ALA A 700 40.31 -53.05 -31.79
CA ALA A 700 39.28 -52.65 -32.74
C ALA A 700 38.32 -51.58 -32.16
N GLU A 701 37.97 -51.70 -30.87
CA GLU A 701 37.18 -50.68 -30.16
C GLU A 701 37.98 -49.36 -30.00
N LYS A 702 39.31 -49.44 -29.85
CA LYS A 702 40.19 -48.27 -29.77
C LYS A 702 40.37 -47.54 -31.12
N GLU A 703 40.34 -48.24 -32.25
CA GLU A 703 40.31 -47.61 -33.58
C GLU A 703 38.98 -46.87 -33.84
N LYS A 704 37.86 -47.40 -33.34
CA LYS A 704 36.56 -46.73 -33.39
C LYS A 704 36.52 -45.48 -32.50
N GLN A 705 37.05 -45.58 -31.27
CA GLN A 705 37.21 -44.43 -30.36
C GLN A 705 38.16 -43.35 -30.91
N ALA A 706 39.18 -43.73 -31.69
CA ALA A 706 40.08 -42.77 -32.37
C ALA A 706 39.36 -42.01 -33.50
N SER A 707 38.47 -42.67 -34.25
CA SER A 707 37.60 -42.02 -35.25
C SER A 707 36.65 -41.00 -34.60
N ASP A 708 36.02 -41.36 -33.48
CA ASP A 708 35.12 -40.46 -32.75
C ASP A 708 35.87 -39.28 -32.12
N LEU A 709 37.11 -39.49 -31.62
CA LEU A 709 37.98 -38.40 -31.18
C LEU A 709 38.36 -37.44 -32.32
N THR A 710 38.46 -37.92 -33.55
CA THR A 710 38.79 -37.07 -34.70
C THR A 710 37.61 -36.14 -35.07
N MET A 711 36.37 -36.60 -34.88
CA MET A 711 35.17 -35.77 -35.01
C MET A 711 35.00 -34.76 -33.87
N THR A 712 35.39 -35.10 -32.63
CA THR A 712 35.34 -34.16 -31.50
C THR A 712 36.43 -33.09 -31.59
N VAL A 713 37.62 -33.41 -32.10
CA VAL A 713 38.67 -32.42 -32.39
C VAL A 713 38.24 -31.43 -33.46
N ALA A 714 37.48 -31.86 -34.49
CA ALA A 714 36.92 -30.95 -35.49
C ALA A 714 35.91 -29.96 -34.88
N LYS A 715 35.00 -30.44 -34.02
CA LYS A 715 34.05 -29.60 -33.27
C LYS A 715 34.73 -28.67 -32.28
N LEU A 716 35.80 -29.11 -31.61
CA LEU A 716 36.61 -28.24 -30.74
C LEU A 716 37.29 -27.12 -31.53
N SER A 717 37.70 -27.36 -32.79
CA SER A 717 38.25 -26.29 -33.63
C SER A 717 37.20 -25.26 -34.05
N GLU A 718 35.94 -25.66 -34.23
CA GLU A 718 34.81 -24.75 -34.48
C GLU A 718 34.50 -23.91 -33.23
N PHE A 719 34.44 -24.54 -32.04
CA PHE A 719 34.29 -23.81 -30.78
C PHE A 719 35.47 -22.86 -30.49
N GLU A 720 36.67 -23.22 -30.94
CA GLU A 720 37.84 -22.36 -30.78
C GLU A 720 37.81 -21.15 -31.72
N GLN A 721 37.25 -21.30 -32.93
CA GLN A 721 36.95 -20.18 -33.82
C GLN A 721 35.84 -19.28 -33.27
N GLU A 722 34.78 -19.85 -32.68
CA GLU A 722 33.72 -19.10 -32.01
C GLU A 722 34.25 -18.35 -30.78
N ARG A 723 35.09 -18.99 -29.96
CA ARG A 723 35.76 -18.36 -28.82
C ARG A 723 36.61 -17.17 -29.28
N ASN A 724 37.32 -17.30 -30.39
CA ASN A 724 38.11 -16.20 -30.96
C ASN A 724 37.22 -15.07 -31.51
N ALA A 725 36.07 -15.39 -32.13
CA ALA A 725 35.10 -14.39 -32.57
C ALA A 725 34.42 -13.65 -31.40
N LEU A 726 34.12 -14.37 -30.32
CA LEU A 726 33.64 -13.79 -29.06
C LEU A 726 34.71 -12.92 -28.40
N ALA A 727 35.98 -13.33 -28.39
CA ALA A 727 37.07 -12.53 -27.85
C ALA A 727 37.25 -11.20 -28.61
N VAL A 728 37.08 -11.19 -29.94
CA VAL A 728 37.09 -9.96 -30.74
C VAL A 728 35.89 -9.07 -30.39
N SER A 729 34.71 -9.65 -30.19
CA SER A 729 33.50 -8.92 -29.80
C SER A 729 33.59 -8.35 -28.39
N LEU A 730 34.17 -9.09 -27.44
CA LEU A 730 34.46 -8.63 -26.07
C LEU A 730 35.43 -7.45 -26.07
N ASN A 731 36.51 -7.52 -26.85
CA ASN A 731 37.46 -6.41 -26.97
C ASN A 731 36.80 -5.14 -27.55
N ARG A 732 35.85 -5.30 -28.48
CA ARG A 732 35.07 -4.17 -29.02
C ARG A 732 34.15 -3.57 -27.96
N LEU A 733 33.43 -4.40 -27.20
CA LEU A 733 32.56 -3.93 -26.12
C LEU A 733 33.37 -3.31 -24.97
N GLU A 734 34.56 -3.82 -24.66
CA GLU A 734 35.43 -3.23 -23.65
C GLU A 734 35.98 -1.86 -24.09
N LYS A 735 36.21 -1.68 -25.39
CA LYS A 735 36.53 -0.36 -25.94
C LYS A 735 35.34 0.60 -25.86
N GLU A 736 34.14 0.16 -26.25
CA GLU A 736 32.92 0.96 -26.12
C GLU A 736 32.63 1.31 -24.65
N ARG A 737 32.89 0.39 -23.70
CA ARG A 737 32.79 0.67 -22.26
C ARG A 737 33.79 1.74 -21.81
N LYS A 738 35.06 1.64 -22.24
CA LYS A 738 36.09 2.65 -21.91
C LYS A 738 35.77 4.03 -22.50
N ASP A 739 35.22 4.08 -23.71
CA ASP A 739 34.77 5.33 -24.33
C ASP A 739 33.56 5.93 -23.58
N LYS A 740 32.63 5.08 -23.11
CA LYS A 740 31.49 5.50 -22.26
C LYS A 740 31.90 5.92 -20.85
N ASP A 741 32.88 5.24 -20.24
CA ASP A 741 33.46 5.62 -18.95
C ASP A 741 34.14 7.01 -19.04
N ALA A 742 34.77 7.32 -20.19
CA ALA A 742 35.34 8.64 -20.45
C ALA A 742 34.25 9.73 -20.61
N GLU A 743 33.15 9.45 -21.31
CA GLU A 743 31.99 10.35 -21.39
C GLU A 743 31.36 10.59 -20.00
N PHE A 744 31.23 9.52 -19.19
CA PHE A 744 30.70 9.63 -17.83
C PHE A 744 31.61 10.45 -16.91
N SER A 745 32.93 10.34 -17.08
CA SER A 745 33.89 11.20 -16.39
C SER A 745 33.72 12.69 -16.75
N VAL A 746 33.38 13.00 -18.00
CA VAL A 746 33.14 14.40 -18.42
C VAL A 746 31.85 14.92 -17.81
N LEU A 747 30.75 14.15 -17.88
CA LEU A 747 29.47 14.51 -17.27
C LEU A 747 29.57 14.66 -15.75
N LYS A 748 30.37 13.81 -15.09
CA LYS A 748 30.64 13.93 -13.64
C LYS A 748 31.34 15.24 -13.29
N ASN A 749 32.29 15.69 -14.11
CA ASN A 749 32.97 16.97 -13.92
C ASN A 749 32.03 18.16 -14.18
N GLU A 750 31.13 18.06 -15.16
CA GLU A 750 30.07 19.06 -15.37
C GLU A 750 29.09 19.13 -14.18
N LEU A 751 28.74 17.98 -13.61
CA LEU A 751 27.88 17.93 -12.41
C LEU A 751 28.55 18.56 -11.18
N ILE A 752 29.87 18.38 -11.03
CA ILE A 752 30.66 19.04 -9.99
C ILE A 752 30.66 20.56 -10.19
N ASN A 753 30.84 21.04 -11.42
CA ASN A 753 30.76 22.48 -11.72
C ASN A 753 29.37 23.05 -11.42
N ILE A 754 28.29 22.36 -11.81
CA ILE A 754 26.91 22.78 -11.49
C ILE A 754 26.68 22.80 -9.97
N LYS A 755 27.25 21.83 -9.24
CA LYS A 755 27.17 21.78 -7.78
C LYS A 755 27.90 22.96 -7.13
N ASP A 756 29.07 23.32 -7.64
CA ASP A 756 29.83 24.48 -7.15
C ASP A 756 29.12 25.81 -7.49
N GLU A 757 28.51 25.92 -8.67
CA GLU A 757 27.67 27.06 -9.04
C GLU A 757 26.43 27.19 -8.13
N ASN A 758 25.78 26.08 -7.81
CA ASN A 758 24.62 26.07 -6.91
C ASN A 758 25.02 26.40 -5.48
N LYS A 759 26.19 25.95 -5.02
CA LYS A 759 26.73 26.36 -3.72
C LYS A 759 26.99 27.88 -3.67
N ASN A 760 27.52 28.45 -4.75
CA ASN A 760 27.72 29.90 -4.84
C ASN A 760 26.39 30.67 -4.86
N LYS A 761 25.34 30.14 -5.51
CA LYS A 761 23.99 30.70 -5.46
C LYS A 761 23.39 30.62 -4.04
N GLU A 762 23.61 29.50 -3.34
CA GLU A 762 23.17 29.29 -1.96
C GLU A 762 23.86 30.27 -1.00
N ASP A 763 25.16 30.49 -1.16
CA ASP A 763 25.91 31.49 -0.39
C ASP A 763 25.38 32.92 -0.63
N ILE A 764 24.94 33.23 -1.86
CA ILE A 764 24.28 34.51 -2.19
C ILE A 764 22.89 34.59 -1.55
N ILE A 765 22.09 33.53 -1.58
CA ILE A 765 20.77 33.48 -0.95
C ILE A 765 20.90 33.70 0.56
N ASN A 766 21.83 33.01 1.22
CA ASN A 766 22.11 33.18 2.65
C ASN A 766 22.53 34.61 2.99
N SER A 767 23.32 35.26 2.13
CA SER A 767 23.68 36.67 2.29
C SER A 767 22.49 37.61 2.14
N LEU A 768 21.61 37.36 1.16
CA LEU A 768 20.39 38.16 0.96
C LEU A 768 19.38 37.94 2.09
N GLU A 769 19.27 36.72 2.62
CA GLU A 769 18.44 36.42 3.78
C GLU A 769 18.95 37.14 5.03
N ALA A 770 20.28 37.19 5.24
CA ALA A 770 20.87 37.97 6.32
C ALA A 770 20.58 39.48 6.18
N GLU A 771 20.61 40.03 4.96
CA GLU A 771 20.19 41.42 4.70
C GLU A 771 18.70 41.64 4.97
N VAL A 772 17.83 40.68 4.61
CA VAL A 772 16.39 40.75 4.90
C VAL A 772 16.13 40.69 6.41
N VAL A 773 16.87 39.88 7.17
CA VAL A 773 16.77 39.85 8.64
C VAL A 773 17.22 41.19 9.22
N ALA A 774 18.33 41.75 8.76
CA ALA A 774 18.79 43.08 9.19
C ALA A 774 17.76 44.17 8.88
N LEU A 775 17.14 44.14 7.70
CA LEU A 775 16.06 45.06 7.32
C LEU A 775 14.81 44.87 8.19
N LYS A 776 14.46 43.63 8.55
CA LYS A 776 13.36 43.33 9.49
C LYS A 776 13.65 43.87 10.90
N GLU A 777 14.90 43.79 11.37
CA GLU A 777 15.32 44.38 12.64
C GLU A 777 15.25 45.92 12.61
N VAL A 778 15.65 46.54 11.50
CA VAL A 778 15.49 47.99 11.31
C VAL A 778 14.02 48.39 11.32
N ILE A 779 13.13 47.66 10.63
CA ILE A 779 11.68 47.88 10.67
C ILE A 779 11.12 47.69 12.09
N ALA A 780 11.59 46.67 12.82
CA ALA A 780 11.20 46.46 14.22
C ALA A 780 11.66 47.60 15.12
N SER A 781 12.86 48.15 14.90
CA SER A 781 13.37 49.32 15.62
C SER A 781 12.57 50.60 15.30
N MET A 782 12.16 50.79 14.05
CA MET A 782 11.29 51.89 13.62
C MET A 782 9.88 51.78 14.23
N ASN A 783 9.30 50.59 14.27
CA ASN A 783 8.00 50.35 14.92
C ASN A 783 8.06 50.54 16.45
N LYS A 784 9.20 50.23 17.07
CA LYS A 784 9.44 50.51 18.50
C LYS A 784 9.49 52.02 18.78
N SER A 785 10.14 52.80 17.91
CA SER A 785 10.14 54.27 17.99
C SER A 785 8.75 54.88 17.76
N ASN A 786 7.93 54.31 16.87
CA ASN A 786 6.59 54.84 16.58
C ASN A 786 5.61 54.63 17.77
N ASN A 787 5.76 53.53 18.52
CA ASN A 787 5.00 53.27 19.75
C ASN A 787 5.41 54.15 20.95
N GLU A 788 6.63 54.72 20.96
CA GLU A 788 7.07 55.67 22.00
C GLU A 788 6.37 57.04 21.89
N THR A 789 5.85 57.40 20.72
CA THR A 789 5.06 58.63 20.51
C THR A 789 3.67 58.59 21.14
N SER A 790 3.12 57.40 21.43
CA SER A 790 1.83 57.24 22.12
C SER A 790 1.97 57.20 23.66
N ILE A 791 3.16 56.90 24.19
CA ILE A 791 3.43 56.78 25.63
C ILE A 791 3.50 58.15 26.35
N VAL A 792 3.73 59.25 25.62
CA VAL A 792 3.71 60.62 26.19
C VAL A 792 2.32 61.04 26.68
N SER A 793 1.24 60.43 26.18
CA SER A 793 -0.14 60.69 26.63
C SER A 793 -0.52 59.92 27.91
N VAL A 794 0.08 58.74 28.14
CA VAL A 794 -0.23 57.87 29.29
C VAL A 794 0.62 58.23 30.52
N LYS A 795 1.86 58.72 30.30
CA LYS A 795 2.78 59.11 31.38
C LYS A 795 2.28 60.29 32.22
N LYS A 796 1.49 61.20 31.63
CA LYS A 796 0.89 62.36 32.31
C LYS A 796 -0.33 62.01 33.18
N LYS A 797 -0.89 60.82 33.00
CA LYS A 797 -2.06 60.31 33.76
C LYS A 797 -1.63 59.51 35.00
N LEU A 798 -0.52 58.78 34.90
CA LEU A 798 0.09 58.04 36.03
C LEU A 798 0.81 58.94 37.04
N GLU A 799 1.33 60.10 36.61
CA GLU A 799 2.00 61.07 37.51
C GLU A 799 1.00 61.80 38.44
N LEU A 800 -0.29 61.90 38.05
CA LEU A 800 -1.36 62.47 38.87
C LEU A 800 -1.87 61.49 39.95
N GLU A 801 -1.97 60.20 39.64
CA GLU A 801 -2.36 59.17 40.61
C GLU A 801 -1.27 58.90 41.67
N GLN A 802 0.00 59.04 41.30
CA GLN A 802 1.11 58.79 42.23
C GLN A 802 1.28 59.93 43.24
N LEU A 803 1.06 61.19 42.83
CA LEU A 803 1.02 62.35 43.74
C LEU A 803 -0.18 62.32 44.69
N GLU A 804 -1.30 61.74 44.25
CA GLU A 804 -2.49 61.63 45.10
C GLU A 804 -2.34 60.55 46.19
N LYS A 805 -1.59 59.50 45.90
CA LYS A 805 -1.23 58.44 46.86
C LYS A 805 -0.18 58.93 47.87
N GLU A 806 0.87 59.64 47.42
CA GLU A 806 1.88 60.21 48.32
C GLU A 806 1.31 61.25 49.29
N ARG A 807 0.33 62.07 48.87
CA ARG A 807 -0.37 63.00 49.77
C ARG A 807 -1.11 62.26 50.89
N ASN A 808 -1.78 61.16 50.57
CA ASN A 808 -2.56 60.40 51.54
C ASN A 808 -1.65 59.63 52.52
N ASP A 809 -0.52 59.11 52.05
CA ASP A 809 0.48 58.44 52.89
C ASP A 809 1.20 59.44 53.81
N LYS A 810 1.51 60.66 53.35
CA LYS A 810 2.05 61.74 54.19
C LYS A 810 1.07 62.22 55.27
N HIS A 811 -0.24 62.21 54.98
CA HIS A 811 -1.27 62.56 55.97
C HIS A 811 -1.40 61.48 57.07
N ALA A 812 -1.16 60.20 56.74
CA ALA A 812 -1.09 59.12 57.70
C ALA A 812 0.18 59.18 58.57
N GLU A 813 1.35 59.49 57.98
CA GLU A 813 2.62 59.69 58.72
C GLU A 813 2.54 60.84 59.74
N LEU A 814 1.85 61.94 59.41
CA LEU A 814 1.68 63.08 60.34
C LEU A 814 0.86 62.70 61.58
N ASN A 815 -0.10 61.79 61.46
CA ASN A 815 -0.92 61.32 62.57
C ASN A 815 -0.18 60.29 63.46
N VAL A 816 0.75 59.52 62.88
CA VAL A 816 1.65 58.61 63.62
C VAL A 816 2.71 59.40 64.42
N LEU A 817 3.33 60.41 63.82
CA LEU A 817 4.30 61.30 64.50
C LEU A 817 3.68 62.11 65.65
N LYS A 818 2.38 62.43 65.56
CA LYS A 818 1.62 63.06 66.66
C LYS A 818 1.36 62.12 67.83
N THR A 819 1.38 60.81 67.59
CA THR A 819 1.19 59.75 68.60
C THR A 819 2.53 59.34 69.24
N GLU A 820 3.65 59.44 68.50
CA GLU A 820 5.01 59.20 69.01
C GLU A 820 5.58 60.34 69.89
N MET A 821 5.19 61.60 69.66
CA MET A 821 5.53 62.72 70.56
C MET A 821 4.94 62.59 71.97
N ILE A 822 3.83 61.85 72.13
CA ILE A 822 3.21 61.59 73.44
C ILE A 822 3.95 60.49 74.21
N ASN A 823 4.59 59.54 73.50
CA ASN A 823 5.32 58.43 74.12
C ASN A 823 6.79 58.79 74.47
N LEU A 824 7.41 59.73 73.76
CA LEU A 824 8.76 60.25 74.08
C LEU A 824 8.83 61.15 75.33
N THR A 825 7.71 61.41 76.00
CA THR A 825 7.68 62.15 77.28
C THR A 825 7.91 61.23 78.50
N ASN A 826 7.84 59.90 78.36
CA ASN A 826 7.89 58.95 79.49
C ASN A 826 9.17 58.08 79.61
N ASP A 827 10.05 58.01 78.61
CA ASP A 827 11.22 57.11 78.64
C ASP A 827 12.59 57.79 78.91
N ASN A 828 12.60 59.08 79.23
CA ASN A 828 13.85 59.85 79.40
C ASN A 828 14.37 59.90 80.86
N LYS A 829 14.32 58.78 81.60
CA LYS A 829 14.58 58.82 83.06
C LYS A 829 15.51 57.79 83.71
N ASN A 830 16.20 56.85 83.04
CA ASN A 830 17.10 55.95 83.80
C ASN A 830 18.14 55.15 82.98
N LYS A 831 19.16 55.81 82.38
CA LYS A 831 20.32 55.11 81.78
C LYS A 831 21.66 55.85 81.91
N ASP A 832 22.06 56.28 83.12
CA ASP A 832 23.37 56.93 83.32
C ASP A 832 24.09 56.66 84.67
N SER A 833 23.93 55.49 85.33
CA SER A 833 24.60 55.27 86.64
C SER A 833 25.21 53.89 86.96
N ILE A 834 25.14 52.87 86.10
CA ILE A 834 25.54 51.49 86.51
C ILE A 834 26.85 50.98 85.86
N ILE A 835 27.40 51.67 84.84
CA ILE A 835 28.54 51.14 84.08
C ILE A 835 29.92 51.31 84.77
N ASN A 836 30.08 52.21 85.75
CA ASN A 836 31.41 52.53 86.30
C ASN A 836 31.80 51.84 87.62
N SER A 837 31.11 50.78 88.09
CA SER A 837 31.35 50.21 89.43
C SER A 837 31.84 48.75 89.49
N LEU A 838 31.89 47.98 88.40
CA LEU A 838 32.22 46.54 88.48
C LEU A 838 33.56 46.14 87.85
N GLU A 839 34.30 47.06 87.22
CA GLU A 839 35.60 46.77 86.60
C GLU A 839 36.77 46.63 87.60
N ALA A 840 36.61 46.98 88.88
CA ALA A 840 37.69 46.95 89.87
C ALA A 840 37.77 45.65 90.72
N GLU A 841 36.75 44.79 90.70
CA GLU A 841 36.66 43.61 91.58
C GLU A 841 37.23 42.33 90.92
N VAL A 842 37.28 42.31 89.59
CA VAL A 842 37.75 41.16 88.78
C VAL A 842 39.27 40.91 88.89
N THR A 843 40.06 41.91 89.26
CA THR A 843 41.53 41.80 89.30
C THR A 843 42.10 41.08 90.53
N MET A 844 41.33 40.95 91.62
CA MET A 844 41.81 40.34 92.87
C MET A 844 41.55 38.82 92.94
N SER A 845 40.44 38.31 92.39
CA SER A 845 40.13 36.86 92.36
C SER A 845 41.03 36.03 91.41
N LYS A 846 41.81 36.68 90.53
CA LYS A 846 42.73 35.97 89.62
C LYS A 846 43.93 35.32 90.32
N LYS A 847 44.39 35.86 91.45
CA LYS A 847 45.62 35.40 92.12
C LYS A 847 45.42 34.18 93.04
N GLU A 848 44.19 33.92 93.49
CA GLU A 848 43.86 32.74 94.31
C GLU A 848 43.54 31.50 93.45
N ASN A 849 43.04 31.69 92.22
CA ASN A 849 42.76 30.58 91.28
C ASN A 849 44.04 29.85 90.80
N GLU A 850 45.16 30.55 90.73
CA GLU A 850 46.43 30.00 90.21
C GLU A 850 47.04 28.94 91.14
N SER A 851 46.79 29.05 92.45
CA SER A 851 47.18 28.08 93.48
C SER A 851 46.35 26.80 93.43
N LEU A 852 45.05 26.89 93.15
CA LEU A 852 44.16 25.74 93.03
C LEU A 852 44.40 24.95 91.73
N CYS A 853 44.77 25.62 90.64
CA CYS A 853 45.11 24.97 89.36
C CYS A 853 46.31 24.00 89.45
N GLN A 854 47.30 24.28 90.30
CA GLN A 854 48.45 23.37 90.48
C GLN A 854 48.07 22.06 91.17
N ARG A 855 47.07 22.08 92.06
CA ARG A 855 46.60 20.88 92.77
C ARG A 855 45.69 20.01 91.91
N ILE A 856 44.89 20.63 91.04
CA ILE A 856 44.10 19.93 90.03
C ILE A 856 45.01 19.27 88.98
N SER A 857 46.13 19.90 88.62
CA SER A 857 47.09 19.32 87.65
C SER A 857 47.71 17.99 88.11
N LYS A 858 47.91 17.80 89.43
CA LYS A 858 48.44 16.54 89.97
C LYS A 858 47.40 15.41 89.98
N LEU A 859 46.13 15.74 90.24
CA LEU A 859 45.02 14.77 90.15
C LEU A 859 44.66 14.43 88.69
N MET A 860 44.85 15.35 87.74
CA MET A 860 44.70 15.07 86.31
C MET A 860 45.79 14.13 85.77
N ALA A 861 47.01 14.18 86.31
CA ALA A 861 48.09 13.25 85.94
C ALA A 861 47.78 11.81 86.37
N ASP A 862 47.20 11.61 87.56
CA ASP A 862 46.83 10.27 88.06
C ASP A 862 45.60 9.69 87.31
N LEU A 863 44.67 10.54 86.84
CA LEU A 863 43.57 10.14 85.95
C LEU A 863 44.03 9.81 84.53
N SER A 864 45.07 10.48 84.02
CA SER A 864 45.67 10.18 82.71
C SER A 864 46.37 8.81 82.69
N ALA A 865 46.91 8.34 83.81
CA ALA A 865 47.59 7.04 83.89
C ALA A 865 46.61 5.84 83.90
N LEU A 866 45.37 6.05 84.33
CA LEU A 866 44.32 5.02 84.36
C LEU A 866 43.51 4.92 83.05
N ASN A 867 43.54 5.97 82.22
CA ASN A 867 42.89 5.99 80.90
C ASN A 867 43.82 5.48 79.76
N ALA A 868 45.05 5.10 80.08
CA ALA A 868 46.07 4.60 79.14
C ALA A 868 45.98 3.08 78.90
N ASN A 869 44.77 2.50 78.92
CA ASN A 869 44.48 1.18 78.37
C ASN A 869 43.72 1.32 77.03
N SER A 870 44.22 2.17 76.12
CA SER A 870 43.62 2.37 74.79
C SER A 870 43.84 1.19 73.83
N ALA A 871 44.65 0.20 74.18
CA ALA A 871 44.92 -0.96 73.30
C ALA A 871 43.67 -1.80 72.95
N ASN A 872 42.58 -1.70 73.73
CA ASN A 872 41.31 -2.34 73.38
C ASN A 872 40.35 -1.42 72.62
N ASN A 873 40.40 -0.11 72.83
CA ASN A 873 39.56 0.85 72.10
C ASN A 873 40.06 1.05 70.66
N ASP A 874 41.37 1.06 70.45
CA ASP A 874 41.96 1.21 69.12
C ASP A 874 41.64 -0.02 68.23
N ARG A 875 41.60 -1.22 68.81
CA ARG A 875 41.22 -2.46 68.09
C ARG A 875 39.73 -2.61 67.83
N ILE A 876 38.87 -2.06 68.69
CA ILE A 876 37.42 -2.06 68.48
C ILE A 876 37.06 -1.01 67.44
N THR A 877 37.64 0.19 67.53
CA THR A 877 37.44 1.25 66.53
C THR A 877 37.99 0.87 65.16
N GLU A 878 39.17 0.23 65.07
CA GLU A 878 39.72 -0.28 63.80
C GLU A 878 38.81 -1.34 63.16
N LYS A 879 38.26 -2.28 63.96
CA LYS A 879 37.30 -3.27 63.47
C LYS A 879 35.94 -2.68 63.10
N GLU A 880 35.46 -1.68 63.84
CA GLU A 880 34.23 -0.96 63.51
C GLU A 880 34.41 -0.12 62.24
N LEU A 881 35.61 0.43 62.01
CA LEU A 881 35.97 1.16 60.80
C LEU A 881 36.09 0.22 59.59
N ASP A 882 36.66 -0.97 59.77
CA ASP A 882 36.70 -2.00 58.73
C ASP A 882 35.31 -2.53 58.38
N ILE A 883 34.45 -2.79 59.38
CA ILE A 883 33.07 -3.24 59.15
C ILE A 883 32.24 -2.14 58.48
N THR A 884 32.40 -0.88 58.88
CA THR A 884 31.71 0.25 58.23
C THR A 884 32.23 0.47 56.82
N THR A 885 33.54 0.33 56.57
CA THR A 885 34.12 0.44 55.24
C THR A 885 33.63 -0.68 54.32
N VAL A 886 33.62 -1.93 54.80
CA VAL A 886 33.06 -3.08 54.04
C VAL A 886 31.58 -2.85 53.74
N ASN A 887 30.78 -2.44 54.73
CA ASN A 887 29.35 -2.17 54.52
C ASN A 887 29.09 -1.00 53.57
N VAL A 888 29.93 0.05 53.59
CA VAL A 888 29.84 1.17 52.65
C VAL A 888 30.18 0.70 51.25
N THR A 889 31.30 -0.02 51.05
CA THR A 889 31.67 -0.55 49.73
C THR A 889 30.65 -1.54 49.17
N GLN A 890 30.02 -2.33 50.04
CA GLN A 890 28.99 -3.29 49.65
C GLN A 890 27.66 -2.59 49.32
N ASN A 891 27.31 -1.53 50.04
CA ASN A 891 26.15 -0.69 49.72
C ASN A 891 26.38 0.11 48.43
N GLU A 892 27.58 0.62 48.18
CA GLU A 892 27.96 1.27 46.92
C GLU A 892 27.82 0.29 45.74
N GLN A 893 28.27 -0.96 45.91
CA GLN A 893 28.07 -2.02 44.92
C GLN A 893 26.60 -2.34 44.67
N TYR A 894 25.78 -2.43 45.73
CA TYR A 894 24.33 -2.61 45.57
C TYR A 894 23.64 -1.40 44.93
N GLU A 895 24.13 -0.18 45.19
CA GLU A 895 23.62 1.03 44.54
C GLU A 895 23.95 1.07 43.05
N GLU A 896 25.18 0.68 42.69
CA GLU A 896 25.58 0.50 41.29
C GLU A 896 24.73 -0.58 40.60
N GLU A 897 24.51 -1.73 41.23
CA GLU A 897 23.68 -2.81 40.70
C GLU A 897 22.20 -2.40 40.57
N ILE A 898 21.66 -1.63 41.53
CA ILE A 898 20.31 -1.07 41.43
C ILE A 898 20.23 -0.05 40.29
N ASN A 899 21.28 0.74 40.07
CA ASN A 899 21.31 1.73 39.00
C ASN A 899 21.43 1.06 37.63
N THR A 900 22.24 0.02 37.47
CA THR A 900 22.31 -0.77 36.23
C THR A 900 20.98 -1.45 35.94
N LEU A 901 20.34 -2.08 36.94
CA LEU A 901 19.00 -2.68 36.78
C LEU A 901 17.92 -1.64 36.45
N ARG A 902 18.03 -0.39 36.96
CA ARG A 902 17.13 0.71 36.56
C ARG A 902 17.36 1.14 35.13
N GLU A 903 18.62 1.23 34.70
CA GLU A 903 18.98 1.57 33.32
C GLU A 903 18.42 0.51 32.36
N GLU A 904 18.62 -0.78 32.66
CA GLU A 904 18.08 -1.91 31.90
C GLU A 904 16.55 -1.91 31.86
N LYS A 905 15.89 -1.65 33.00
CA LYS A 905 14.44 -1.49 33.06
C LYS A 905 13.95 -0.32 32.19
N ASN A 906 14.63 0.82 32.23
CA ASN A 906 14.26 1.99 31.43
C ASN A 906 14.47 1.73 29.93
N GLN A 907 15.54 1.01 29.57
CA GLN A 907 15.81 0.57 28.21
C GLN A 907 14.74 -0.41 27.72
N ALA A 908 14.33 -1.38 28.55
CA ALA A 908 13.24 -2.29 28.24
C ALA A 908 11.89 -1.56 28.08
N ILE A 909 11.60 -0.57 28.93
CA ILE A 909 10.40 0.28 28.80
C ILE A 909 10.44 1.07 27.47
N SER A 910 11.60 1.60 27.09
CA SER A 910 11.78 2.30 25.81
C SER A 910 11.51 1.38 24.62
N GLN A 911 12.05 0.15 24.65
CA GLN A 911 11.79 -0.87 23.63
C GLN A 911 10.31 -1.27 23.57
N ILE A 912 9.65 -1.46 24.72
CA ILE A 912 8.21 -1.76 24.78
C ILE A 912 7.39 -0.62 24.16
N ASN A 913 7.77 0.64 24.41
CA ASN A 913 7.07 1.79 23.83
C ASN A 913 7.28 1.89 22.31
N LEU A 914 8.49 1.59 21.81
CA LEU A 914 8.77 1.48 20.38
C LEU A 914 7.93 0.37 19.72
N LEU A 915 7.90 -0.82 20.32
CA LEU A 915 7.08 -1.93 19.83
C LEU A 915 5.58 -1.60 19.86
N LYS A 916 5.10 -0.85 20.87
CA LYS A 916 3.70 -0.38 20.90
C LYS A 916 3.38 0.59 19.77
N LEU A 917 4.30 1.49 19.43
CA LEU A 917 4.13 2.40 18.30
C LEU A 917 4.10 1.63 16.98
N GLU A 918 4.98 0.65 16.82
CA GLU A 918 5.00 -0.23 15.65
C GLU A 918 3.71 -1.05 15.52
N ILE A 919 3.20 -1.61 16.62
CA ILE A 919 1.91 -2.32 16.64
C ILE A 919 0.74 -1.39 16.28
N LEU A 920 0.73 -0.14 16.76
CA LEU A 920 -0.29 0.85 16.39
C LEU A 920 -0.23 1.19 14.90
N GLU A 921 0.96 1.32 14.34
CA GLU A 921 1.14 1.62 12.92
C GLU A 921 0.77 0.42 12.03
N LEU A 922 1.10 -0.81 12.46
CA LEU A 922 0.64 -2.03 11.80
C LEU A 922 -0.88 -2.19 11.88
N SER A 923 -1.50 -1.88 13.02
CA SER A 923 -2.96 -1.90 13.18
C SER A 923 -3.64 -0.87 12.29
N LYS A 924 -3.05 0.32 12.13
CA LYS A 924 -3.53 1.35 11.20
C LYS A 924 -3.44 0.86 9.75
N LYS A 925 -2.30 0.29 9.34
CA LYS A 925 -2.14 -0.30 8.00
C LYS A 925 -3.09 -1.46 7.76
N GLN A 926 -3.40 -2.25 8.78
CA GLN A 926 -4.39 -3.32 8.69
C GLN A 926 -5.80 -2.75 8.44
N ALA A 927 -6.20 -1.70 9.16
CA ALA A 927 -7.48 -1.03 8.94
C ALA A 927 -7.59 -0.40 7.54
N GLU A 928 -6.54 0.27 7.06
CA GLU A 928 -6.46 0.82 5.70
C GLU A 928 -6.57 -0.28 4.63
N ASN A 929 -5.96 -1.45 4.88
CA ASN A 929 -6.05 -2.60 3.97
C ASN A 929 -7.45 -3.24 3.99
N GLU A 930 -8.10 -3.33 5.15
CA GLU A 930 -9.49 -3.80 5.27
C GLU A 930 -10.48 -2.88 4.55
N GLU A 931 -10.26 -1.56 4.61
CA GLU A 931 -11.01 -0.55 3.86
C GLU A 931 -10.83 -0.75 2.35
N MET A 932 -9.58 -0.86 1.86
CA MET A 932 -9.33 -1.12 0.44
C MET A 932 -9.93 -2.45 -0.05
N VAL A 933 -9.91 -3.51 0.77
CA VAL A 933 -10.55 -4.79 0.44
C VAL A 933 -12.07 -4.65 0.39
N SER A 934 -12.66 -3.85 1.29
CA SER A 934 -14.10 -3.54 1.26
C SER A 934 -14.49 -2.76 0.00
N GLU A 935 -13.71 -1.75 -0.37
CA GLU A 935 -13.91 -0.97 -1.60
C GLU A 935 -13.75 -1.84 -2.86
N ALA A 936 -12.75 -2.73 -2.89
CA ALA A 936 -12.56 -3.67 -3.99
C ALA A 936 -13.73 -4.64 -4.12
N LYS A 937 -14.29 -5.12 -3.00
CA LYS A 937 -15.50 -5.95 -2.98
C LYS A 937 -16.73 -5.19 -3.49
N GLN A 938 -16.90 -3.93 -3.08
CA GLN A 938 -18.00 -3.09 -3.57
C GLN A 938 -17.87 -2.81 -5.07
N ARG A 939 -16.67 -2.49 -5.57
CA ARG A 939 -16.41 -2.34 -7.01
C ARG A 939 -16.70 -3.63 -7.76
N SER A 940 -16.28 -4.77 -7.23
CA SER A 940 -16.57 -6.08 -7.83
C SER A 940 -18.08 -6.37 -7.86
N ALA A 941 -18.83 -6.01 -6.83
CA ALA A 941 -20.29 -6.17 -6.82
C ALA A 941 -20.96 -5.30 -7.90
N LEU A 942 -20.55 -4.03 -8.01
CA LEU A 942 -21.02 -3.14 -9.06
C LEU A 942 -20.69 -3.66 -10.47
N PHE A 943 -19.51 -4.25 -10.66
CA PHE A 943 -19.16 -4.88 -11.93
C PHE A 943 -20.07 -6.07 -12.27
N ILE A 944 -20.43 -6.90 -11.29
CA ILE A 944 -21.36 -8.02 -11.48
C ILE A 944 -22.75 -7.49 -11.85
N ASP A 945 -23.25 -6.48 -11.16
CA ASP A 945 -24.54 -5.85 -11.44
C ASP A 945 -24.56 -5.23 -12.85
N PHE A 946 -23.47 -4.54 -13.25
CA PHE A 946 -23.34 -4.01 -14.61
C PHE A 946 -23.30 -5.12 -15.67
N GLU A 947 -22.63 -6.23 -15.41
CA GLU A 947 -22.58 -7.36 -16.34
C GLU A 947 -23.96 -8.02 -16.50
N GLU A 948 -24.74 -8.11 -15.41
CA GLU A 948 -26.12 -8.59 -15.44
C GLU A 948 -27.06 -7.64 -16.20
N GLU A 949 -26.96 -6.33 -15.97
CA GLU A 949 -27.69 -5.33 -16.75
C GLU A 949 -27.34 -5.39 -18.25
N TRP A 950 -26.07 -5.64 -18.57
CA TRP A 950 -25.63 -5.75 -19.96
C TRP A 950 -26.19 -7.01 -20.63
N LYS A 951 -26.17 -8.16 -19.94
CA LYS A 951 -26.83 -9.40 -20.39
C LYS A 951 -28.34 -9.22 -20.57
N ASN A 952 -28.98 -8.47 -19.68
CA ASN A 952 -30.41 -8.15 -19.80
C ASN A 952 -30.70 -7.25 -21.01
N LYS A 953 -29.84 -6.28 -21.30
CA LYS A 953 -29.96 -5.45 -22.52
C LYS A 953 -29.69 -6.26 -23.80
N GLU A 954 -28.68 -7.11 -23.79
CA GLU A 954 -28.36 -7.99 -24.91
C GLU A 954 -29.53 -8.93 -25.24
N THR A 955 -30.13 -9.55 -24.21
CA THR A 955 -31.30 -10.41 -24.40
C THR A 955 -32.52 -9.63 -24.89
N ALA A 956 -32.74 -8.40 -24.41
CA ALA A 956 -33.80 -7.52 -24.91
C ALA A 956 -33.59 -7.15 -26.39
N TYR A 957 -32.37 -6.78 -26.80
CA TYR A 957 -32.06 -6.50 -28.20
C TYR A 957 -32.22 -7.74 -29.09
N MET A 958 -31.83 -8.92 -28.60
CA MET A 958 -32.04 -10.17 -29.32
C MET A 958 -33.52 -10.49 -29.52
N GLN A 959 -34.36 -10.21 -28.53
CA GLN A 959 -35.82 -10.33 -28.64
C GLN A 959 -36.39 -9.32 -29.64
N GLU A 960 -35.98 -8.06 -29.59
CA GLU A 960 -36.44 -7.01 -30.52
C GLU A 960 -36.03 -7.32 -31.97
N ILE A 961 -34.81 -7.81 -32.19
CA ILE A 961 -34.35 -8.29 -33.50
C ILE A 961 -35.22 -9.46 -33.99
N GLN A 962 -35.59 -10.38 -33.10
CA GLN A 962 -36.45 -11.52 -33.44
C GLN A 962 -37.87 -11.08 -33.81
N GLU A 963 -38.44 -10.12 -33.07
CA GLU A 963 -39.75 -9.53 -33.37
C GLU A 963 -39.75 -8.78 -34.70
N LEU A 964 -38.71 -7.97 -34.97
CA LEU A 964 -38.53 -7.29 -36.25
C LEU A 964 -38.40 -8.28 -37.41
N LYS A 965 -37.71 -9.40 -37.21
CA LYS A 965 -37.58 -10.46 -38.22
C LYS A 965 -38.93 -11.13 -38.53
N ILE A 966 -39.76 -11.35 -37.50
CA ILE A 966 -41.13 -11.87 -37.67
C ILE A 966 -42.01 -10.85 -38.39
N ALA A 967 -41.89 -9.55 -38.04
CA ALA A 967 -42.65 -8.48 -38.67
C ALA A 967 -42.30 -8.32 -40.17
N VAL A 968 -41.01 -8.36 -40.52
CA VAL A 968 -40.57 -8.34 -41.92
C VAL A 968 -41.13 -9.55 -42.68
N GLY A 969 -41.04 -10.75 -42.11
CA GLY A 969 -41.63 -11.96 -42.71
C GLY A 969 -43.13 -11.83 -42.99
N LYS A 970 -43.91 -11.27 -42.04
CA LYS A 970 -45.35 -11.01 -42.22
C LYS A 970 -45.63 -10.01 -43.36
N THR A 971 -44.84 -8.93 -43.44
CA THR A 971 -45.03 -7.94 -44.52
C THR A 971 -44.69 -8.47 -45.92
N GLU A 972 -43.77 -9.43 -46.01
CA GLU A 972 -43.45 -10.12 -47.27
C GLU A 972 -44.55 -11.12 -47.65
N THR A 973 -45.10 -11.86 -46.69
CA THR A 973 -46.25 -12.76 -46.95
C THR A 973 -47.49 -11.99 -47.40
N ASP A 974 -47.78 -10.83 -46.80
CA ASP A 974 -48.94 -10.01 -47.17
C ASP A 974 -48.83 -9.46 -48.60
N LYS A 975 -47.63 -9.03 -49.02
CA LYS A 975 -47.36 -8.62 -50.41
C LYS A 975 -47.54 -9.76 -51.40
N ILE A 976 -47.09 -10.97 -51.04
CA ILE A 976 -47.26 -12.15 -51.88
C ILE A 976 -48.74 -12.49 -52.04
N GLU A 977 -49.54 -12.38 -50.98
CA GLU A 977 -50.99 -12.57 -51.06
C GLU A 977 -51.69 -11.50 -51.90
N GLU A 978 -51.30 -10.22 -51.76
CA GLU A 978 -51.81 -9.13 -52.58
C GLU A 978 -51.53 -9.37 -54.07
N MET A 979 -50.29 -9.73 -54.42
CA MET A 979 -49.93 -10.10 -55.80
C MET A 979 -50.73 -11.31 -56.31
N LYS A 980 -51.02 -12.31 -55.46
CA LYS A 980 -51.87 -13.45 -55.85
C LYS A 980 -53.32 -13.02 -56.12
N ARG A 981 -53.86 -12.08 -55.34
CA ARG A 981 -55.21 -11.51 -55.58
C ARG A 981 -55.22 -10.72 -56.89
N ASP A 982 -54.21 -9.90 -57.15
CA ASP A 982 -54.08 -9.14 -58.39
C ASP A 982 -53.94 -10.05 -59.62
N ILE A 983 -53.14 -11.11 -59.53
CA ILE A 983 -53.02 -12.11 -60.60
C ILE A 983 -54.37 -12.80 -60.84
N SER A 984 -55.11 -13.13 -59.78
CA SER A 984 -56.44 -13.75 -59.91
C SER A 984 -57.45 -12.80 -60.56
N PHE A 985 -57.40 -11.52 -60.20
CA PHE A 985 -58.22 -10.47 -60.82
C PHE A 985 -57.89 -10.27 -62.30
N LEU A 986 -56.59 -10.19 -62.64
CA LEU A 986 -56.14 -10.10 -64.03
C LEU A 986 -56.56 -11.32 -64.84
N ASN A 987 -56.46 -12.52 -64.28
CA ASN A 987 -56.95 -13.74 -64.94
C ASN A 987 -58.46 -13.71 -65.17
N SER A 988 -59.24 -13.13 -64.26
CA SER A 988 -60.68 -12.90 -64.43
C SER A 988 -60.97 -11.91 -65.57
N ILE A 989 -60.24 -10.79 -65.64
CA ILE A 989 -60.37 -9.82 -66.73
C ILE A 989 -59.98 -10.46 -68.06
N ILE A 990 -58.88 -11.20 -68.10
CA ILE A 990 -58.42 -11.90 -69.30
C ILE A 990 -59.49 -12.88 -69.78
N ALA A 991 -60.09 -13.66 -68.86
CA ALA A 991 -61.19 -14.56 -69.21
C ALA A 991 -62.42 -13.80 -69.77
N GLU A 992 -62.77 -12.66 -69.19
CA GLU A 992 -63.87 -11.82 -69.68
C GLU A 992 -63.55 -11.19 -71.05
N GLN A 993 -62.31 -10.78 -71.28
CA GLN A 993 -61.85 -10.25 -72.56
C GLN A 993 -61.85 -11.33 -73.65
N TYR A 994 -61.38 -12.55 -73.35
CA TYR A 994 -61.48 -13.68 -74.28
C TYR A 994 -62.94 -14.03 -74.60
N LYS A 995 -63.84 -13.93 -73.62
CA LYS A 995 -65.28 -14.13 -73.84
C LYS A 995 -65.85 -13.03 -74.74
N LYS A 996 -65.53 -11.75 -74.49
CA LYS A 996 -65.93 -10.64 -75.36
C LYS A 996 -65.36 -10.77 -76.78
N GLU A 997 -64.11 -11.19 -76.92
CA GLU A 997 -63.49 -11.41 -78.23
C GLU A 997 -64.20 -12.55 -78.99
N LYS A 998 -64.59 -13.62 -78.29
CA LYS A 998 -65.42 -14.67 -78.85
C LYS A 998 -66.79 -14.15 -79.27
N ASP A 999 -67.50 -13.45 -78.38
CA ASP A 999 -68.83 -12.90 -78.66
C ASP A 999 -68.80 -11.91 -79.83
N LEU A 1000 -67.75 -11.08 -79.94
CA LEU A 1000 -67.54 -10.16 -81.06
C LEU A 1000 -67.21 -10.91 -82.36
N LYS A 1001 -66.40 -11.97 -82.32
CA LYS A 1001 -66.15 -12.84 -83.49
C LYS A 1001 -67.45 -13.52 -83.95
N ASP A 1002 -68.27 -13.99 -83.02
CA ASP A 1002 -69.58 -14.58 -83.32
C ASP A 1002 -70.52 -13.52 -83.92
N GLN A 1003 -70.56 -12.30 -83.36
CA GLN A 1003 -71.33 -11.18 -83.93
C GLN A 1003 -70.85 -10.76 -85.32
N ILE A 1004 -69.54 -10.71 -85.57
CA ILE A 1004 -68.99 -10.42 -86.90
C ILE A 1004 -69.37 -11.54 -87.88
N THR A 1005 -69.36 -12.80 -87.44
CA THR A 1005 -69.81 -13.94 -88.26
C THR A 1005 -71.29 -13.83 -88.63
N ILE A 1006 -72.13 -13.37 -87.69
CA ILE A 1006 -73.56 -13.08 -87.92
C ILE A 1006 -73.73 -11.87 -88.85
N LEU A 1007 -73.02 -10.76 -88.63
CA LEU A 1007 -73.11 -9.54 -89.46
C LEU A 1007 -72.63 -9.79 -90.90
N ASN A 1008 -71.58 -10.61 -91.09
CA ASN A 1008 -71.10 -10.99 -92.42
C ASN A 1008 -72.04 -11.97 -93.15
N SER A 1009 -73.03 -12.56 -92.47
CA SER A 1009 -74.04 -13.44 -93.06
C SER A 1009 -75.40 -12.76 -93.32
N LEU A 1010 -75.51 -11.45 -93.08
CA LEU A 1010 -76.73 -10.66 -93.33
C LEU A 1010 -76.58 -9.72 -94.55
N PRO A 1011 -77.58 -9.62 -95.45
CA PRO A 1011 -77.54 -8.75 -96.63
C PRO A 1011 -77.45 -7.25 -96.26
N ALA A 1012 -76.60 -6.49 -96.96
CA ALA A 1012 -76.21 -5.10 -96.66
C ALA A 1012 -77.37 -4.06 -96.56
N ASN A 1013 -78.59 -4.42 -96.95
CA ASN A 1013 -79.75 -3.51 -96.90
C ASN A 1013 -80.45 -3.46 -95.54
N GLU A 1014 -80.24 -4.42 -94.63
CA GLU A 1014 -80.83 -4.35 -93.27
C GLU A 1014 -79.96 -3.56 -92.28
N ILE A 1015 -78.63 -3.56 -92.47
CA ILE A 1015 -77.65 -2.90 -91.58
C ILE A 1015 -77.81 -1.37 -91.57
N MET A 1016 -78.24 -0.76 -92.68
CA MET A 1016 -78.38 0.70 -92.78
C MET A 1016 -79.63 1.22 -92.03
N THR A 1017 -80.63 0.36 -91.82
CA THR A 1017 -81.91 0.71 -91.18
C THR A 1017 -81.80 0.66 -89.64
N GLU A 1018 -80.90 -0.16 -89.10
CA GLU A 1018 -80.66 -0.25 -87.64
C GLU A 1018 -79.62 0.75 -87.12
N LEU A 1019 -78.71 1.22 -87.97
CA LEU A 1019 -77.76 2.29 -87.62
C LEU A 1019 -78.42 3.67 -87.51
N GLN A 1020 -79.55 3.92 -88.20
CA GLN A 1020 -80.36 5.12 -88.00
C GLN A 1020 -81.23 5.08 -86.72
N ARG A 1021 -81.42 3.90 -86.12
CA ARG A 1021 -82.19 3.72 -84.88
C ARG A 1021 -81.37 3.95 -83.60
N LYS A 1022 -80.03 3.96 -83.69
CA LYS A 1022 -79.11 4.11 -82.54
C LYS A 1022 -78.61 5.54 -82.29
N THR A 1023 -79.02 6.52 -83.09
CA THR A 1023 -78.62 7.95 -82.96
C THR A 1023 -79.64 8.84 -82.23
N THR A 1024 -80.63 8.29 -81.54
CA THR A 1024 -81.62 9.05 -80.75
C THR A 1024 -81.91 8.42 -79.39
N GLN A 1025 -80.92 8.36 -78.52
CA GLN A 1025 -81.16 8.09 -77.09
C GLN A 1025 -80.34 9.10 -76.27
N GLU A 1026 -80.98 10.24 -75.98
CA GLU A 1026 -80.53 11.20 -74.97
C GLU A 1026 -80.45 10.47 -73.62
N VAL A 1027 -79.25 10.41 -73.03
CA VAL A 1027 -79.09 9.93 -71.66
C VAL A 1027 -79.36 11.12 -70.73
N SER A 1028 -80.46 11.05 -69.97
CA SER A 1028 -80.87 12.03 -68.98
C SER A 1028 -79.86 12.11 -67.82
N LEU A 1029 -79.47 13.32 -67.42
CA LEU A 1029 -78.74 13.60 -66.18
C LEU A 1029 -79.55 13.09 -64.98
N ARG A 1030 -78.91 12.31 -64.09
CA ARG A 1030 -79.54 11.75 -62.89
C ARG A 1030 -79.90 12.85 -61.89
N LEU A 1031 -81.14 12.84 -61.40
CA LEU A 1031 -81.64 13.80 -60.41
C LEU A 1031 -81.35 13.27 -59.00
N TYR A 1032 -80.85 14.11 -58.09
CA TYR A 1032 -80.57 13.76 -56.69
C TYR A 1032 -81.21 14.79 -55.77
N CYS A 1033 -81.91 14.33 -54.73
CA CYS A 1033 -82.52 15.20 -53.74
C CYS A 1033 -81.71 15.24 -52.45
N ASP A 1034 -81.12 16.38 -52.12
CA ASP A 1034 -80.31 16.59 -50.90
C ASP A 1034 -81.15 16.56 -49.60
N ILE A 1035 -82.48 16.68 -49.70
CA ILE A 1035 -83.37 16.77 -48.51
C ILE A 1035 -83.77 15.39 -47.98
N CYS A 1036 -83.93 14.40 -48.86
CA CYS A 1036 -84.33 13.04 -48.47
C CYS A 1036 -83.40 11.94 -48.98
N GLU A 1037 -82.26 12.32 -49.58
CA GLU A 1037 -81.14 11.47 -49.97
C GLU A 1037 -81.49 10.33 -50.96
N VAL A 1038 -82.54 10.50 -51.77
CA VAL A 1038 -82.92 9.52 -52.81
C VAL A 1038 -82.47 9.98 -54.20
N PHE A 1039 -81.99 9.02 -54.99
CA PHE A 1039 -81.58 9.21 -56.38
C PHE A 1039 -82.75 8.91 -57.34
N ASP A 1040 -82.78 9.63 -58.47
CA ASP A 1040 -83.57 9.39 -59.67
C ASP A 1040 -85.10 9.53 -59.54
N LEU A 1041 -85.61 10.09 -58.43
CA LEU A 1041 -87.06 10.26 -58.16
C LEU A 1041 -87.57 11.70 -58.36
N HIS A 1042 -86.89 12.69 -57.78
CA HIS A 1042 -87.18 14.12 -57.92
C HIS A 1042 -85.89 14.91 -57.64
N ASP A 1043 -85.84 16.17 -58.07
CA ASP A 1043 -84.77 17.09 -57.69
C ASP A 1043 -85.09 17.76 -56.34
N THR A 1044 -84.08 18.33 -55.69
CA THR A 1044 -84.13 18.92 -54.35
C THR A 1044 -85.23 20.00 -54.19
N THR A 1045 -85.64 20.65 -55.28
CA THR A 1045 -86.67 21.71 -55.28
C THR A 1045 -88.11 21.20 -55.29
N ASP A 1046 -88.33 19.92 -55.61
CA ASP A 1046 -89.67 19.30 -55.72
C ASP A 1046 -89.92 18.28 -54.60
N CYS A 1047 -89.15 18.35 -53.51
CA CYS A 1047 -89.25 17.41 -52.41
C CYS A 1047 -90.60 17.55 -51.69
N PRO A 1048 -91.44 16.49 -51.60
CA PRO A 1048 -92.74 16.54 -50.92
C PRO A 1048 -92.65 16.94 -49.44
N ALA A 1049 -91.46 16.82 -48.84
CA ALA A 1049 -91.19 17.27 -47.47
C ALA A 1049 -91.13 18.81 -47.32
N GLN A 1050 -91.05 19.57 -48.41
CA GLN A 1050 -91.04 21.04 -48.38
C GLN A 1050 -92.46 21.66 -48.33
N ALA A 1051 -93.53 20.90 -48.58
CA ALA A 1051 -94.89 21.43 -48.77
C ALA A 1051 -95.88 21.18 -47.60
N MET A 1052 -95.41 20.78 -46.41
CA MET A 1052 -96.27 20.66 -45.23
C MET A 1052 -95.92 21.71 -44.18
N ALA A 1053 -96.51 22.91 -44.32
CA ALA A 1053 -96.54 23.93 -43.28
C ALA A 1053 -97.96 24.50 -43.14
N VAL A 1054 -98.79 23.92 -42.26
CA VAL A 1054 -100.00 24.55 -41.67
C VAL A 1054 -100.34 23.87 -40.33
N GLU A 1055 -100.29 24.64 -39.23
CA GLU A 1055 -101.07 24.65 -37.95
C GLU A 1055 -101.28 23.33 -37.15
N ASP A 1056 -101.34 23.27 -35.82
CA ASP A 1056 -101.02 24.14 -34.68
C ASP A 1056 -100.96 23.24 -33.42
N GLU A 1057 -100.09 23.62 -32.48
CA GLU A 1057 -100.00 23.30 -31.04
C GLU A 1057 -100.50 21.96 -30.46
N ALA A 1058 -99.56 21.10 -30.01
CA ALA A 1058 -99.46 20.69 -28.60
C ALA A 1058 -98.26 19.74 -28.37
N ILE A 1059 -97.30 20.20 -27.57
CA ILE A 1059 -96.51 19.47 -26.57
C ILE A 1059 -96.16 18.00 -26.90
N HIS A 1060 -94.89 17.70 -27.25
CA HIS A 1060 -94.03 16.74 -26.54
C HIS A 1060 -92.65 16.52 -27.18
N GLN A 1061 -91.62 16.88 -26.40
CA GLN A 1061 -90.34 16.20 -26.16
C GLN A 1061 -89.59 15.55 -27.36
N LYS A 1062 -88.54 16.25 -27.82
CA LYS A 1062 -87.47 15.65 -28.64
C LYS A 1062 -86.64 14.65 -27.83
N THR A 1063 -86.73 13.38 -28.22
CA THR A 1063 -85.80 12.31 -27.86
C THR A 1063 -84.44 12.56 -28.50
N LYS A 1064 -83.40 12.72 -27.66
CA LYS A 1064 -82.00 12.80 -28.08
C LYS A 1064 -81.51 11.40 -28.50
N LYS A 1065 -80.98 11.24 -29.71
CA LYS A 1065 -80.11 10.09 -30.04
C LYS A 1065 -78.77 10.26 -29.29
N ALA A 1066 -78.34 9.20 -28.61
CA ALA A 1066 -77.22 9.19 -27.67
C ALA A 1066 -75.86 9.34 -28.37
N LYS A 1067 -74.97 10.17 -27.78
CA LYS A 1067 -73.54 10.20 -28.10
C LYS A 1067 -72.88 8.87 -27.68
N PRO A 1068 -71.81 8.42 -28.36
CA PRO A 1068 -70.99 7.31 -27.87
C PRO A 1068 -70.47 7.64 -26.46
N PRO A 1069 -70.39 6.67 -25.53
CA PRO A 1069 -69.83 6.91 -24.21
C PRO A 1069 -68.36 7.33 -24.32
N ALA A 1070 -67.98 8.34 -23.54
CA ALA A 1070 -66.59 8.80 -23.48
C ALA A 1070 -65.68 7.66 -22.99
N ARG A 1071 -64.49 7.56 -23.59
CA ARG A 1071 -63.47 6.61 -23.12
C ARG A 1071 -63.04 7.04 -21.71
N PRO A 1072 -63.08 6.16 -20.71
CA PRO A 1072 -62.68 6.50 -19.35
C PRO A 1072 -61.20 6.91 -19.33
N TYR A 1073 -60.90 8.05 -18.69
CA TYR A 1073 -59.58 8.64 -18.58
C TYR A 1073 -59.35 9.07 -17.14
N CYS A 1074 -58.19 8.71 -16.59
CA CYS A 1074 -57.84 9.05 -15.22
C CYS A 1074 -56.97 10.30 -15.21
N GLU A 1075 -57.46 11.41 -14.66
CA GLU A 1075 -56.69 12.66 -14.54
C GLU A 1075 -55.54 12.56 -13.52
N GLN A 1076 -55.52 11.55 -12.65
CA GLN A 1076 -54.48 11.35 -11.63
C GLN A 1076 -53.28 10.55 -12.11
N CYS A 1077 -53.45 9.66 -13.10
CA CYS A 1077 -52.34 8.86 -13.64
C CYS A 1077 -52.20 8.93 -15.17
N GLU A 1078 -53.04 9.73 -15.83
CA GLU A 1078 -52.99 10.04 -17.26
C GLU A 1078 -53.14 8.83 -18.20
N GLU A 1079 -53.85 7.78 -17.77
CA GLU A 1079 -54.12 6.55 -18.56
C GLU A 1079 -55.59 6.43 -18.99
N PHE A 1080 -55.82 5.87 -20.19
CA PHE A 1080 -57.13 5.83 -20.88
C PHE A 1080 -57.92 4.51 -20.70
N GLU A 1081 -57.77 3.83 -19.57
CA GLU A 1081 -58.42 2.53 -19.32
C GLU A 1081 -59.43 2.55 -18.16
N HIS A 1082 -59.34 3.52 -17.24
CA HIS A 1082 -60.22 3.67 -16.09
C HIS A 1082 -60.48 5.15 -15.77
N ASP A 1083 -61.53 5.43 -15.02
CA ASP A 1083 -61.90 6.77 -14.59
C ASP A 1083 -61.24 7.08 -13.23
N THR A 1084 -61.02 8.36 -12.90
CA THR A 1084 -60.28 8.80 -11.70
C THR A 1084 -60.77 8.14 -10.39
N SER A 1085 -62.06 7.85 -10.29
CA SER A 1085 -62.70 7.23 -9.13
C SER A 1085 -62.34 5.76 -8.89
N ASN A 1086 -61.85 5.06 -9.91
CA ASN A 1086 -61.47 3.64 -9.86
C ASN A 1086 -59.95 3.44 -10.02
N CYS A 1087 -59.15 4.48 -9.74
CA CYS A 1087 -57.71 4.42 -9.88
C CYS A 1087 -57.08 3.45 -8.86
N PRO A 1088 -56.37 2.40 -9.30
CA PRO A 1088 -55.75 1.42 -8.39
C PRO A 1088 -54.68 2.03 -7.47
N LYS A 1089 -54.14 3.21 -7.80
CA LYS A 1089 -53.21 3.97 -6.95
C LYS A 1089 -53.87 4.61 -5.72
N MET A 1090 -55.21 4.69 -5.64
CA MET A 1090 -55.94 5.22 -4.48
C MET A 1090 -56.32 4.15 -3.42
N GLN A 1091 -56.05 2.86 -3.66
CA GLN A 1091 -56.45 1.79 -2.72
C GLN A 1091 -55.45 1.52 -1.56
N ILE A 1092 -54.42 2.34 -1.38
CA ILE A 1092 -53.41 2.14 -0.31
C ILE A 1092 -53.72 2.90 0.98
N GLU A 1093 -54.62 3.88 0.98
CA GLU A 1093 -54.94 4.65 2.19
C GLU A 1093 -56.38 4.44 2.66
N LYS A 1094 -56.60 3.34 3.40
CA LYS A 1094 -57.70 3.27 4.36
C LYS A 1094 -57.18 3.66 5.75
N PRO A 1095 -57.75 4.68 6.42
CA PRO A 1095 -57.45 4.97 7.81
C PRO A 1095 -58.13 3.91 8.69
N LYS A 1096 -57.35 3.20 9.51
CA LYS A 1096 -57.88 2.33 10.56
C LYS A 1096 -58.60 3.19 11.60
N SER A 1097 -59.90 2.97 11.78
CA SER A 1097 -60.68 3.52 12.88
C SER A 1097 -60.16 2.96 14.21
N LYS A 1098 -59.99 3.85 15.18
CA LYS A 1098 -59.80 3.50 16.58
C LYS A 1098 -61.09 2.89 17.12
N ASP A 1099 -61.02 1.68 17.65
CA ASP A 1099 -61.98 1.19 18.65
C ASP A 1099 -61.27 1.16 20.01
N TYR A 1100 -61.81 1.97 20.92
CA TYR A 1100 -61.57 1.88 22.36
C TYR A 1100 -62.47 0.78 22.93
N THR A 1101 -61.91 -0.18 23.67
CA THR A 1101 -62.55 -0.77 24.86
C THR A 1101 -61.54 -1.60 25.66
N PHE A 1102 -61.36 -1.16 26.93
CA PHE A 1102 -60.79 -1.80 28.13
C PHE A 1102 -59.52 -2.65 28.06
#